data_AF-S9R0A9-F1
#
_entry.id   AF-S9R0A9-F1
#
_cell.length_a   1.000
_cell.length_b   1.000
_cell.length_c   1.000
_cell.angle_alpha   90.00
_cell.angle_beta   90.00
_cell.angle_gamma   90.00
#
_symmetry.space_group_name_H-M   'P 1'
#
loop_
_entity.id
_entity.type
_entity.pdbx_description
1 polymer ?
#
loop_
_entity_poly.entity_id
_entity_poly.type
_entity_poly.pdbx_seq_one_letter_code
_entity_poly.pdbx_strand_id
1 'polypeptide(L)'
;MTRHGGRLLVECLAALGATRAFGVPGESYLAVLDALHDTPGAPDYVLCRQEGGAAFMAAAHGKLTGQPGLCMVTRGPGATNASIGVHTAMQDSSPMILLVGQIATDTRDREAFQEVDYRAVFGTMAKWVTEIDQVERIPEILSRAWLTATTGRPGPVVIALPEDMLMQETATPPISGLPRVLPPAPAPGAVDEAMEILQGAEKPLIMFGGSNWDDEARGALRRFAEASDIPVLASFRYQDQFDSASPVFAGDAGVGMPATTKALIRDADTILALGIRFGENMTDGYSLLEVPEPRQKVIHVHVSDREIGKVYAPTLGVHAAPEEFARALTGPVTGPWAAWRETARADYLGFIDRAPAQPGPVDMVAVCAWLRERLAGETILTNGAGNFTVWPTRFFRFGPGMRLLAPQSGAMGYGIPAAIAAKLERPEATVICVAGDGDCQMTGQELATARQAGAAVIVLVVNNGTYGTIRAHQEREFPARVSGTEIVNPDFAAWARACGRSRRARGADRGFRRSLQTCGGLADGGAARTGSLEGGTDPIPHAEPDPGGGAGLTVRPRRLARALSGSSRQNCQPAKVRGPFPVACRALRHHPGRGAPASLGNTRNGAPRPPSAFRLQWLKGVATRWRLTLGSWPQGEATWQSDVHPGAAKLRSRSSRGPTCSCLPPRSFCAATTSSSST
;
A
#
# COMPACT_ATOMS: atom_id res chain seq x y z
N MET A 1 -32.63 9.69 25.45
CA MET A 1 -33.13 9.53 24.07
C MET A 1 -32.65 8.17 23.57
N THR A 2 -33.57 7.31 23.11
CA THR A 2 -33.17 6.01 22.54
C THR A 2 -32.67 6.19 21.10
N ARG A 3 -31.88 5.24 20.62
CA ARG A 3 -31.54 5.06 19.20
C ARG A 3 -31.05 3.64 18.93
N HIS A 4 -31.16 3.20 17.69
CA HIS A 4 -30.59 1.94 17.21
C HIS A 4 -29.05 1.92 17.25
N GLY A 5 -28.47 0.72 17.35
CA GLY A 5 -27.03 0.51 17.49
C GLY A 5 -26.17 1.14 16.41
N GLY A 6 -26.62 1.15 15.15
CA GLY A 6 -25.91 1.79 14.04
C GLY A 6 -25.65 3.28 14.29
N ARG A 7 -26.62 3.99 14.89
CA ARG A 7 -26.46 5.40 15.27
C ARG A 7 -25.56 5.59 16.49
N LEU A 8 -25.69 4.74 17.51
CA LEU A 8 -24.76 4.76 18.64
C LEU A 8 -23.30 4.55 18.18
N LEU A 9 -23.08 3.67 17.20
CA LEU A 9 -21.76 3.43 16.61
C LEU A 9 -21.21 4.67 15.89
N VAL A 10 -22.01 5.35 15.06
CA VAL A 10 -21.56 6.58 14.37
C VAL A 10 -21.31 7.72 15.37
N GLU A 11 -22.18 7.91 16.36
CA GLU A 11 -21.98 8.88 17.45
C GLU A 11 -20.69 8.59 18.24
N CYS A 12 -20.35 7.32 18.48
CA CYS A 12 -19.09 6.94 19.13
C CYS A 12 -17.85 7.19 18.25
N LEU A 13 -17.93 6.92 16.94
CA LEU A 13 -16.82 7.19 16.01
C LEU A 13 -16.55 8.69 15.87
N ALA A 14 -17.61 9.51 15.80
CA ALA A 14 -17.52 10.96 15.81
C ALA A 14 -16.88 11.48 17.12
N ALA A 15 -17.29 10.95 18.28
CA ALA A 15 -16.71 11.32 19.59
C ALA A 15 -15.25 10.85 19.78
N LEU A 16 -14.83 9.80 19.06
CA LEU A 16 -13.42 9.40 18.93
C LEU A 16 -12.65 10.26 17.90
N GLY A 17 -13.29 11.22 17.24
CA GLY A 17 -12.65 12.13 16.29
C GLY A 17 -12.35 11.50 14.93
N ALA A 18 -13.05 10.42 14.54
CA ALA A 18 -12.91 9.83 13.22
C ALA A 18 -13.42 10.79 12.14
N THR A 19 -12.56 11.19 11.21
CA THR A 19 -12.90 12.16 10.14
C THR A 19 -13.41 11.53 8.85
N ARG A 20 -13.03 10.27 8.57
CA ARG A 20 -13.29 9.63 7.27
C ARG A 20 -13.40 8.10 7.38
N ALA A 21 -14.29 7.52 6.55
CA ALA A 21 -14.44 6.10 6.33
C ALA A 21 -14.43 5.76 4.83
N PHE A 22 -13.89 4.60 4.48
CA PHE A 22 -13.81 4.11 3.10
C PHE A 22 -14.54 2.77 3.00
N GLY A 23 -15.42 2.58 2.02
CA GLY A 23 -16.21 1.35 1.98
C GLY A 23 -16.99 1.04 0.70
N VAL A 24 -17.50 -0.20 0.64
CA VAL A 24 -18.44 -0.66 -0.38
C VAL A 24 -19.71 -1.12 0.34
N PRO A 25 -20.86 -0.43 0.14
CA PRO A 25 -22.06 -0.60 0.96
C PRO A 25 -22.66 -1.99 0.82
N GLY A 26 -23.23 -2.51 1.91
CA GLY A 26 -23.94 -3.77 1.93
C GLY A 26 -25.09 -3.80 2.93
N GLU A 27 -25.98 -4.76 2.72
CA GLU A 27 -27.19 -5.02 3.53
C GLU A 27 -26.89 -5.18 5.03
N SER A 28 -25.78 -5.86 5.36
CA SER A 28 -25.39 -6.24 6.73
C SER A 28 -25.01 -5.08 7.67
N TYR A 29 -24.98 -3.84 7.18
CA TYR A 29 -24.72 -2.66 8.00
C TYR A 29 -25.51 -1.41 7.58
N LEU A 30 -26.68 -1.59 6.96
CA LEU A 30 -27.55 -0.48 6.52
C LEU A 30 -27.82 0.57 7.60
N ALA A 31 -28.02 0.14 8.86
CA ALA A 31 -28.21 1.03 10.00
C ALA A 31 -27.04 1.98 10.29
N VAL A 32 -25.81 1.65 9.86
CA VAL A 32 -24.65 2.54 9.95
C VAL A 32 -24.64 3.51 8.78
N LEU A 33 -24.99 3.06 7.57
CA LEU A 33 -25.09 3.92 6.38
C LEU A 33 -26.20 4.98 6.53
N ASP A 34 -27.33 4.60 7.13
CA ASP A 34 -28.43 5.49 7.50
C ASP A 34 -27.98 6.53 8.55
N ALA A 35 -27.35 6.06 9.64
CA ALA A 35 -26.81 6.94 10.68
C ALA A 35 -25.71 7.90 10.21
N LEU A 36 -24.89 7.52 9.21
CA LEU A 36 -23.87 8.38 8.61
C LEU A 36 -24.46 9.60 7.86
N HIS A 37 -25.74 9.55 7.45
CA HIS A 37 -26.44 10.68 6.84
C HIS A 37 -26.92 11.69 7.89
N ASP A 38 -27.53 11.19 8.98
CA ASP A 38 -28.26 12.01 9.95
C ASP A 38 -27.46 12.41 11.21
N THR A 39 -26.27 11.85 11.44
CA THR A 39 -25.48 12.11 12.66
C THR A 39 -24.53 13.30 12.49
N PRO A 40 -24.68 14.40 13.28
CA PRO A 40 -23.74 15.52 13.22
C PRO A 40 -22.31 15.11 13.59
N GLY A 41 -21.34 15.49 12.77
CA GLY A 41 -19.92 15.13 12.97
C GLY A 41 -19.58 13.68 12.57
N ALA A 42 -20.47 12.98 11.85
CA ALA A 42 -20.16 11.69 11.24
C ALA A 42 -18.92 11.76 10.32
N PRO A 43 -18.10 10.68 10.24
CA PRO A 43 -16.99 10.60 9.31
C PRO A 43 -17.45 10.60 7.85
N ASP A 44 -16.74 11.33 7.00
CA ASP A 44 -16.95 11.38 5.53
C ASP A 44 -16.90 9.97 4.91
N TYR A 45 -17.97 9.52 4.27
CA TYR A 45 -18.07 8.16 3.71
C TYR A 45 -17.70 8.13 2.22
N VAL A 46 -16.47 7.69 1.95
CA VAL A 46 -15.92 7.54 0.60
C VAL A 46 -16.37 6.20 -0.01
N LEU A 47 -17.31 6.27 -0.95
CA LEU A 47 -17.77 5.11 -1.71
C LEU A 47 -16.68 4.59 -2.67
N CYS A 48 -16.12 3.43 -2.37
CA CYS A 48 -15.13 2.73 -3.21
C CYS A 48 -15.78 1.88 -4.32
N ARG A 49 -14.98 1.28 -5.21
CA ARG A 49 -15.46 0.27 -6.17
C ARG A 49 -15.22 -1.16 -5.70
N GLN A 50 -14.19 -1.40 -4.89
CA GLN A 50 -13.85 -2.71 -4.33
C GLN A 50 -13.20 -2.57 -2.95
N GLU A 51 -13.40 -3.55 -2.06
CA GLU A 51 -13.11 -3.44 -0.62
C GLU A 51 -11.61 -3.51 -0.29
N GLY A 52 -10.79 -4.16 -1.11
CA GLY A 52 -9.34 -4.07 -1.03
C GLY A 52 -8.84 -2.66 -1.39
N GLY A 53 -9.51 -2.00 -2.34
CA GLY A 53 -9.36 -0.57 -2.61
C GLY A 53 -9.68 0.28 -1.37
N ALA A 54 -10.85 0.08 -0.77
CA ALA A 54 -11.26 0.77 0.47
C ALA A 54 -10.28 0.54 1.63
N ALA A 55 -9.85 -0.71 1.84
CA ALA A 55 -8.93 -1.08 2.92
C ALA A 55 -7.52 -0.52 2.72
N PHE A 56 -7.05 -0.36 1.47
CA PHE A 56 -5.84 0.39 1.17
C PHE A 56 -6.00 1.89 1.42
N MET A 57 -7.16 2.51 1.13
CA MET A 57 -7.41 3.92 1.48
C MET A 57 -7.39 4.13 2.99
N ALA A 58 -8.01 3.24 3.77
CA ALA A 58 -7.99 3.28 5.23
C ALA A 58 -6.58 3.09 5.81
N ALA A 59 -5.80 2.11 5.33
CA ALA A 59 -4.41 1.92 5.74
C ALA A 59 -3.54 3.15 5.41
N ALA A 60 -3.76 3.77 4.23
CA ALA A 60 -3.05 4.96 3.79
C ALA A 60 -3.42 6.22 4.59
N HIS A 61 -4.70 6.39 4.95
CA HIS A 61 -5.14 7.43 5.91
C HIS A 61 -4.37 7.27 7.22
N GLY A 62 -4.39 6.08 7.84
CA GLY A 62 -3.74 5.86 9.12
C GLY A 62 -2.22 6.08 9.10
N LYS A 63 -1.56 5.73 8.00
CA LYS A 63 -0.14 6.01 7.79
C LYS A 63 0.17 7.52 7.64
N LEU A 64 -0.78 8.32 7.15
CA LEU A 64 -0.62 9.76 6.91
C LEU A 64 -1.05 10.63 8.11
N THR A 65 -2.09 10.25 8.84
CA THR A 65 -2.71 11.07 9.89
C THR A 65 -2.36 10.63 11.31
N GLY A 66 -1.95 9.37 11.51
CA GLY A 66 -1.81 8.78 12.85
C GLY A 66 -3.15 8.44 13.53
N GLN A 67 -4.29 8.78 12.92
CA GLN A 67 -5.62 8.37 13.37
C GLN A 67 -6.04 7.05 12.71
N PRO A 68 -6.83 6.18 13.37
CA PRO A 68 -7.32 4.95 12.75
C PRO A 68 -8.17 5.21 11.51
N GLY A 69 -7.63 4.86 10.34
CA GLY A 69 -8.41 4.89 9.10
C GLY A 69 -9.51 3.84 9.16
N LEU A 70 -10.77 4.27 8.97
CA LEU A 70 -11.92 3.38 9.02
C LEU A 70 -12.17 2.73 7.65
N CYS A 71 -12.31 1.41 7.62
CA CYS A 71 -12.82 0.68 6.48
C CYS A 71 -14.15 0.01 6.83
N MET A 72 -15.18 0.18 6.02
CA MET A 72 -16.53 -0.39 6.23
C MET A 72 -16.88 -1.33 5.09
N VAL A 73 -17.21 -2.58 5.42
CA VAL A 73 -17.47 -3.65 4.43
C VAL A 73 -18.58 -4.59 4.88
N THR A 74 -19.20 -5.26 3.92
CA THR A 74 -20.18 -6.32 4.19
C THR A 74 -19.51 -7.65 4.59
N ARG A 75 -20.31 -8.54 5.18
CA ARG A 75 -19.99 -9.94 5.51
C ARG A 75 -19.33 -10.71 4.37
N GLY A 76 -18.64 -11.80 4.74
CA GLY A 76 -18.05 -12.78 3.82
C GLY A 76 -17.15 -12.16 2.76
N PRO A 77 -17.60 -12.09 1.47
CA PRO A 77 -16.79 -11.53 0.38
C PRO A 77 -16.19 -10.16 0.69
N GLY A 78 -16.96 -9.22 1.28
CA GLY A 78 -16.47 -7.86 1.55
C GLY A 78 -15.29 -7.84 2.52
N ALA A 79 -15.41 -8.56 3.63
CA ALA A 79 -14.33 -8.79 4.59
C ALA A 79 -13.10 -9.47 3.94
N THR A 80 -13.30 -10.55 3.18
CA THR A 80 -12.18 -11.26 2.54
C THR A 80 -11.45 -10.40 1.50
N ASN A 81 -12.16 -9.57 0.75
CA ASN A 81 -11.58 -8.59 -0.18
C ASN A 81 -10.75 -7.51 0.53
N ALA A 82 -11.17 -7.06 1.71
CA ALA A 82 -10.46 -6.06 2.52
C ALA A 82 -9.16 -6.57 3.19
N SER A 83 -8.97 -7.90 3.25
CA SER A 83 -7.86 -8.53 3.99
C SER A 83 -6.45 -8.06 3.58
N ILE A 84 -6.26 -7.67 2.32
CA ILE A 84 -4.97 -7.14 1.83
C ILE A 84 -4.61 -5.78 2.45
N GLY A 85 -5.61 -4.95 2.77
CA GLY A 85 -5.43 -3.70 3.48
C GLY A 85 -5.09 -3.93 4.96
N VAL A 86 -5.75 -4.90 5.61
CA VAL A 86 -5.41 -5.33 6.98
C VAL A 86 -3.96 -5.83 7.05
N HIS A 87 -3.54 -6.72 6.15
CA HIS A 87 -2.16 -7.19 6.08
C HIS A 87 -1.17 -6.02 5.90
N THR A 88 -1.50 -5.06 5.03
CA THR A 88 -0.65 -3.91 4.74
C THR A 88 -0.57 -2.95 5.92
N ALA A 89 -1.68 -2.60 6.57
CA ALA A 89 -1.70 -1.78 7.78
C ALA A 89 -0.90 -2.42 8.91
N MET A 90 -1.00 -3.74 9.09
CA MET A 90 -0.21 -4.45 10.10
C MET A 90 1.29 -4.42 9.77
N GLN A 91 1.67 -4.69 8.52
CA GLN A 91 3.08 -4.63 8.10
C GLN A 91 3.65 -3.20 8.15
N ASP A 92 2.88 -2.17 7.79
CA ASP A 92 3.31 -0.77 7.87
C ASP A 92 3.22 -0.17 9.29
N SER A 93 2.65 -0.90 10.25
CA SER A 93 2.35 -0.44 11.61
C SER A 93 1.48 0.82 11.60
N SER A 94 0.43 0.80 10.79
CA SER A 94 -0.50 1.93 10.57
C SER A 94 -1.83 1.68 11.28
N PRO A 95 -2.36 2.66 12.05
CA PRO A 95 -3.62 2.50 12.76
C PRO A 95 -4.80 2.39 11.78
N MET A 96 -5.65 1.38 11.97
CA MET A 96 -6.79 1.10 11.10
C MET A 96 -7.88 0.37 11.89
N ILE A 97 -9.16 0.59 11.55
CA ILE A 97 -10.26 -0.24 12.05
C ILE A 97 -11.07 -0.74 10.85
N LEU A 98 -11.15 -2.06 10.68
CA LEU A 98 -12.07 -2.71 9.74
C LEU A 98 -13.38 -3.04 10.47
N LEU A 99 -14.45 -2.36 10.06
CA LEU A 99 -15.82 -2.57 10.51
C LEU A 99 -16.52 -3.48 9.50
N VAL A 100 -16.91 -4.68 9.94
CA VAL A 100 -17.51 -5.72 9.11
C VAL A 100 -18.96 -5.90 9.52
N GLY A 101 -19.91 -5.54 8.64
CA GLY A 101 -21.30 -5.94 8.81
C GLY A 101 -21.41 -7.47 8.80
N GLN A 102 -22.17 -8.05 9.73
CA GLN A 102 -22.22 -9.49 10.00
C GLN A 102 -23.66 -10.02 9.88
N ILE A 103 -23.82 -11.34 9.75
CA ILE A 103 -25.13 -12.02 9.89
C ILE A 103 -25.81 -11.70 11.23
N ALA A 104 -27.14 -11.79 11.28
CA ALA A 104 -27.91 -11.74 12.52
C ALA A 104 -27.51 -12.88 13.49
N THR A 105 -27.44 -12.57 14.78
CA THR A 105 -26.90 -13.50 15.81
C THR A 105 -27.68 -14.81 15.93
N ASP A 106 -28.98 -14.81 15.64
CA ASP A 106 -29.83 -16.00 15.70
C ASP A 106 -29.58 -17.00 14.56
N THR A 107 -28.91 -16.58 13.49
CA THR A 107 -28.57 -17.42 12.31
C THR A 107 -27.20 -18.09 12.40
N ARG A 108 -26.40 -17.73 13.40
CA ARG A 108 -25.00 -18.17 13.59
C ARG A 108 -24.83 -19.68 13.66
N ASP A 109 -23.70 -20.15 13.14
CA ASP A 109 -23.22 -21.53 13.13
C ASP A 109 -24.15 -22.48 12.31
N ARG A 110 -24.79 -21.92 11.27
CA ARG A 110 -25.74 -22.64 10.38
C ARG A 110 -25.39 -22.58 8.89
N GLU A 111 -24.20 -22.09 8.56
CA GLU A 111 -23.80 -21.77 7.17
C GLU A 111 -24.73 -20.69 6.58
N ALA A 112 -24.97 -19.63 7.36
CA ALA A 112 -25.80 -18.50 6.95
C ALA A 112 -25.18 -17.76 5.75
N PHE A 113 -25.99 -17.02 5.00
CA PHE A 113 -25.53 -16.39 3.76
C PHE A 113 -24.38 -15.40 4.02
N GLN A 114 -23.20 -15.71 3.46
CA GLN A 114 -21.94 -14.97 3.66
C GLN A 114 -21.36 -15.04 5.10
N GLU A 115 -21.73 -16.05 5.89
CA GLU A 115 -21.15 -16.33 7.21
C GLU A 115 -19.65 -16.67 7.15
N VAL A 116 -18.85 -16.07 8.03
CA VAL A 116 -17.42 -16.33 8.23
C VAL A 116 -17.04 -16.05 9.69
N ASP A 117 -16.24 -16.92 10.33
CA ASP A 117 -15.57 -16.56 11.59
C ASP A 117 -14.37 -15.65 11.34
N TYR A 118 -14.60 -14.35 11.54
CA TYR A 118 -13.56 -13.34 11.40
C TYR A 118 -12.44 -13.48 12.43
N ARG A 119 -12.68 -14.07 13.62
CA ARG A 119 -11.63 -14.27 14.63
C ARG A 119 -10.59 -15.28 14.15
N ALA A 120 -11.01 -16.39 13.52
CA ALA A 120 -10.11 -17.29 12.81
C ALA A 120 -9.45 -16.63 11.59
N VAL A 121 -10.22 -15.95 10.73
CA VAL A 121 -9.70 -15.40 9.45
C VAL A 121 -8.66 -14.29 9.65
N PHE A 122 -8.87 -13.37 10.60
CA PHE A 122 -7.98 -12.22 10.80
C PHE A 122 -7.06 -12.33 12.02
N GLY A 123 -7.16 -13.41 12.81
CA GLY A 123 -6.47 -13.54 14.11
C GLY A 123 -4.93 -13.46 14.06
N THR A 124 -4.32 -13.71 12.90
CA THR A 124 -2.88 -13.54 12.65
C THR A 124 -2.52 -12.26 11.89
N MET A 125 -3.52 -11.54 11.36
CA MET A 125 -3.36 -10.37 10.49
C MET A 125 -3.58 -9.05 11.22
N ALA A 126 -4.29 -9.06 12.36
CA ALA A 126 -4.67 -7.88 13.13
C ALA A 126 -4.14 -7.89 14.57
N LYS A 127 -4.06 -6.71 15.21
CA LYS A 127 -3.68 -6.59 16.62
C LYS A 127 -4.75 -7.15 17.56
N TRP A 128 -6.02 -7.04 17.15
CA TRP A 128 -7.18 -7.60 17.84
C TRP A 128 -8.30 -7.84 16.84
N VAL A 129 -9.07 -8.90 17.06
CA VAL A 129 -10.29 -9.21 16.32
C VAL A 129 -11.40 -9.48 17.31
N THR A 130 -12.56 -8.87 17.10
CA THR A 130 -13.73 -9.04 17.96
C THR A 130 -15.04 -8.90 17.17
N GLU A 131 -16.14 -9.06 17.89
CA GLU A 131 -17.52 -8.87 17.45
C GLU A 131 -18.21 -8.05 18.55
N ILE A 132 -19.21 -7.24 18.19
CA ILE A 132 -20.07 -6.55 19.15
C ILE A 132 -21.43 -7.24 19.08
N ASP A 133 -21.72 -8.10 20.04
CA ASP A 133 -22.95 -8.89 20.12
C ASP A 133 -24.06 -8.24 20.97
N GLN A 134 -23.74 -7.13 21.65
CA GLN A 134 -24.63 -6.41 22.55
C GLN A 134 -24.48 -4.90 22.31
N VAL A 135 -25.58 -4.21 22.02
CA VAL A 135 -25.55 -2.79 21.60
C VAL A 135 -25.04 -1.86 22.71
N GLU A 136 -25.32 -2.19 23.97
CA GLU A 136 -24.80 -1.50 25.17
C GLU A 136 -23.25 -1.47 25.22
N ARG A 137 -22.59 -2.42 24.53
CA ARG A 137 -21.12 -2.58 24.55
C ARG A 137 -20.41 -1.87 23.40
N ILE A 138 -21.14 -1.19 22.51
CA ILE A 138 -20.55 -0.36 21.44
C ILE A 138 -19.51 0.65 22.00
N PRO A 139 -19.78 1.43 23.06
CA PRO A 139 -18.80 2.39 23.59
C PRO A 139 -17.56 1.73 24.20
N GLU A 140 -17.74 0.61 24.91
CA GLU A 140 -16.66 -0.17 25.53
C GLU A 140 -15.68 -0.69 24.45
N ILE A 141 -16.24 -1.36 23.44
CA ILE A 141 -15.45 -2.07 22.43
C ILE A 141 -14.80 -1.10 21.45
N LEU A 142 -15.48 -0.02 21.03
CA LEU A 142 -14.88 1.00 20.17
C LEU A 142 -13.76 1.78 20.87
N SER A 143 -13.93 2.14 22.15
CA SER A 143 -12.87 2.80 22.93
C SER A 143 -11.61 1.92 23.03
N ARG A 144 -11.79 0.62 23.34
CA ARG A 144 -10.70 -0.36 23.34
C ARG A 144 -10.09 -0.55 21.94
N ALA A 145 -10.90 -0.61 20.90
CA ALA A 145 -10.41 -0.79 19.53
C ALA A 145 -9.57 0.39 19.06
N TRP A 146 -9.99 1.62 19.37
CA TRP A 146 -9.27 2.85 19.05
C TRP A 146 -7.89 2.89 19.70
N LEU A 147 -7.81 2.62 21.02
CA LEU A 147 -6.54 2.48 21.73
C LEU A 147 -5.69 1.33 21.16
N THR A 148 -6.31 0.20 20.83
CA THR A 148 -5.60 -0.97 20.29
C THR A 148 -5.05 -0.67 18.89
N ALA A 149 -5.70 0.18 18.09
CA ALA A 149 -5.20 0.59 16.78
C ALA A 149 -3.99 1.54 16.91
N THR A 150 -4.03 2.51 17.83
CA THR A 150 -3.03 3.60 17.92
C THR A 150 -1.85 3.35 18.86
N THR A 151 -1.99 2.57 19.93
CA THR A 151 -0.99 2.48 21.01
C THR A 151 0.00 1.31 20.88
N GLY A 152 1.19 1.43 21.50
CA GLY A 152 2.30 0.51 21.29
C GLY A 152 2.79 0.60 19.84
N ARG A 153 3.12 -0.53 19.21
CA ARG A 153 3.27 -0.59 17.74
C ARG A 153 1.88 -0.45 17.10
N PRO A 154 1.55 0.61 16.34
CA PRO A 154 0.19 0.78 15.81
C PRO A 154 -0.16 -0.28 14.76
N GLY A 155 -1.43 -0.43 14.42
CA GLY A 155 -1.88 -1.47 13.49
C GLY A 155 -3.40 -1.60 13.38
N PRO A 156 -3.89 -2.57 12.61
CA PRO A 156 -5.31 -2.77 12.37
C PRO A 156 -6.00 -3.53 13.51
N VAL A 157 -7.27 -3.18 13.74
CA VAL A 157 -8.25 -3.93 14.52
C VAL A 157 -9.42 -4.32 13.61
N VAL A 158 -10.00 -5.50 13.81
CA VAL A 158 -11.20 -5.94 13.07
C VAL A 158 -12.37 -6.12 14.03
N ILE A 159 -13.52 -5.54 13.69
CA ILE A 159 -14.75 -5.58 14.50
C ILE A 159 -15.91 -6.05 13.62
N ALA A 160 -16.53 -7.16 13.99
CA ALA A 160 -17.76 -7.66 13.38
C ALA A 160 -19.00 -7.06 14.07
N LEU A 161 -20.01 -6.73 13.27
CA LEU A 161 -21.20 -5.96 13.64
C LEU A 161 -22.47 -6.68 13.15
N PRO A 162 -23.09 -7.55 13.97
CA PRO A 162 -24.32 -8.26 13.61
C PRO A 162 -25.45 -7.30 13.23
N GLU A 163 -26.16 -7.58 12.14
CA GLU A 163 -27.16 -6.68 11.58
C GLU A 163 -28.37 -6.45 12.52
N ASP A 164 -28.69 -7.43 13.36
CA ASP A 164 -29.70 -7.35 14.42
C ASP A 164 -29.25 -6.46 15.59
N MET A 165 -28.00 -6.60 16.05
CA MET A 165 -27.41 -5.72 17.07
C MET A 165 -27.37 -4.25 16.60
N LEU A 166 -27.04 -4.01 15.32
CA LEU A 166 -27.05 -2.67 14.72
C LEU A 166 -28.46 -2.05 14.63
N MET A 167 -29.52 -2.87 14.64
CA MET A 167 -30.92 -2.43 14.64
C MET A 167 -31.54 -2.35 16.04
N GLN A 168 -30.88 -2.86 17.08
CA GLN A 168 -31.39 -2.85 18.46
C GLN A 168 -31.42 -1.41 19.03
N GLU A 169 -32.60 -0.97 19.47
CA GLU A 169 -32.77 0.29 20.21
C GLU A 169 -32.13 0.23 21.60
N THR A 170 -31.37 1.26 21.97
CA THR A 170 -30.78 1.42 23.30
C THR A 170 -30.84 2.87 23.80
N ALA A 171 -30.83 3.03 25.13
CA ALA A 171 -30.69 4.32 25.79
C ALA A 171 -29.22 4.72 26.07
N THR A 172 -28.27 3.83 25.78
CA THR A 172 -26.84 3.96 26.08
C THR A 172 -26.25 5.28 25.52
N PRO A 173 -25.47 6.04 26.30
CA PRO A 173 -24.75 7.21 25.79
C PRO A 173 -23.56 6.80 24.91
N PRO A 174 -23.14 7.64 23.95
CA PRO A 174 -21.90 7.41 23.22
C PRO A 174 -20.68 7.62 24.10
N ILE A 175 -19.49 7.26 23.59
CA ILE A 175 -18.20 7.57 24.23
C ILE A 175 -18.10 9.09 24.45
N SER A 176 -17.63 9.52 25.62
CA SER A 176 -17.54 10.95 25.98
C SER A 176 -16.34 11.71 25.39
N GLY A 177 -15.39 11.00 24.76
CA GLY A 177 -14.26 11.61 24.06
C GLY A 177 -13.10 10.63 23.83
N LEU A 178 -12.03 11.16 23.23
CA LEU A 178 -10.79 10.43 22.93
C LEU A 178 -10.05 9.94 24.19
N PRO A 179 -9.79 8.63 24.35
CA PRO A 179 -8.94 8.13 25.43
C PRO A 179 -7.47 8.45 25.14
N ARG A 180 -6.85 9.32 25.95
CA ARG A 180 -5.45 9.72 25.80
C ARG A 180 -4.50 8.75 26.50
N VAL A 181 -3.63 8.11 25.73
CA VAL A 181 -2.45 7.37 26.22
C VAL A 181 -1.20 8.12 25.75
N LEU A 182 -0.22 8.29 26.63
CA LEU A 182 1.07 8.87 26.27
C LEU A 182 2.00 7.81 25.67
N PRO A 183 2.85 8.16 24.68
CA PRO A 183 3.92 7.27 24.25
C PRO A 183 4.91 6.98 25.40
N PRO A 184 5.49 5.77 25.47
CA PRO A 184 6.48 5.44 26.48
C PRO A 184 7.79 6.24 26.26
N ALA A 185 8.15 7.07 27.22
CA ALA A 185 9.47 7.71 27.30
C ALA A 185 10.56 6.66 27.63
N PRO A 186 11.85 6.91 27.29
CA PRO A 186 12.95 6.07 27.75
C PRO A 186 13.05 6.01 29.28
N ALA A 187 13.51 4.86 29.78
CA ALA A 187 13.81 4.69 31.20
C ALA A 187 14.98 5.61 31.64
N PRO A 188 15.03 6.05 32.91
CA PRO A 188 16.17 6.80 33.44
C PRO A 188 17.49 6.06 33.19
N GLY A 189 18.52 6.76 32.72
CA GLY A 189 19.82 6.19 32.36
C GLY A 189 19.88 5.54 30.97
N ALA A 190 18.76 5.13 30.36
CA ALA A 190 18.78 4.40 29.08
C ALA A 190 19.19 5.28 27.87
N VAL A 191 19.08 6.61 27.99
CA VAL A 191 19.65 7.55 27.01
C VAL A 191 21.14 7.74 27.27
N ASP A 192 21.56 7.88 28.53
CA ASP A 192 22.96 8.05 28.91
C ASP A 192 23.82 6.84 28.51
N GLU A 193 23.32 5.62 28.73
CA GLU A 193 23.95 4.36 28.30
C GLU A 193 24.03 4.26 26.76
N ALA A 194 22.97 4.65 26.04
CA ALA A 194 23.00 4.71 24.58
C ALA A 194 24.02 5.74 24.06
N MET A 195 24.15 6.88 24.73
CA MET A 195 25.13 7.93 24.42
C MET A 195 26.56 7.47 24.73
N GLU A 196 26.80 6.74 25.82
CA GLU A 196 28.10 6.14 26.14
C GLU A 196 28.51 5.10 25.07
N ILE A 197 27.59 4.22 24.66
CA ILE A 197 27.83 3.24 23.60
C ILE A 197 28.19 3.93 22.27
N LEU A 198 27.49 5.01 21.89
CA LEU A 198 27.77 5.80 20.69
C LEU A 198 29.07 6.61 20.77
N GLN A 199 29.39 7.14 21.95
CA GLN A 199 30.64 7.88 22.22
C GLN A 199 31.88 6.96 22.20
N GLY A 200 31.68 5.64 22.33
CA GLY A 200 32.70 4.60 22.16
C GLY A 200 32.70 3.90 20.79
N ALA A 201 32.25 4.57 19.72
CA ALA A 201 32.20 4.03 18.36
C ALA A 201 33.29 4.61 17.42
N GLU A 202 33.69 3.84 16.42
CA GLU A 202 34.56 4.28 15.31
C GLU A 202 33.79 4.52 14.00
N LYS A 203 32.65 3.83 13.81
CA LYS A 203 31.82 3.85 12.60
C LYS A 203 30.33 3.77 12.94
N PRO A 204 29.79 4.72 13.73
CA PRO A 204 28.38 4.72 14.08
C PRO A 204 27.49 4.89 12.85
N LEU A 205 26.27 4.36 12.95
CA LEU A 205 25.22 4.46 11.94
C LEU A 205 23.86 4.64 12.62
N ILE A 206 23.07 5.61 12.17
CA ILE A 206 21.67 5.77 12.59
C ILE A 206 20.76 5.12 11.53
N MET A 207 19.86 4.24 11.95
CA MET A 207 18.84 3.63 11.10
C MET A 207 17.45 3.91 11.69
N PHE A 208 16.58 4.58 10.94
CA PHE A 208 15.26 5.00 11.44
C PHE A 208 14.10 4.41 10.61
N GLY A 209 12.93 4.29 11.23
CA GLY A 209 11.67 3.91 10.59
C GLY A 209 10.50 4.00 11.56
N GLY A 210 9.39 3.35 11.19
CA GLY A 210 8.16 3.35 12.00
C GLY A 210 7.25 4.56 11.75
N SER A 211 6.07 4.53 12.36
CA SER A 211 5.05 5.59 12.29
C SER A 211 5.30 6.67 13.35
N ASN A 212 4.30 7.53 13.59
CA ASN A 212 4.20 8.47 14.72
C ASN A 212 5.21 9.63 14.79
N TRP A 213 6.24 9.66 13.93
CA TRP A 213 7.14 10.80 13.78
C TRP A 213 6.36 12.12 13.54
N ASP A 214 6.56 13.10 14.41
CA ASP A 214 6.12 14.49 14.22
C ASP A 214 7.29 15.41 13.80
N ASP A 215 7.03 16.69 13.53
CA ASP A 215 8.07 17.61 13.06
C ASP A 215 9.09 17.99 14.15
N GLU A 216 8.73 17.86 15.43
CA GLU A 216 9.66 18.08 16.54
C GLU A 216 10.65 16.91 16.66
N ALA A 217 10.16 15.67 16.67
CA ALA A 217 10.96 14.46 16.76
C ALA A 217 11.85 14.26 15.51
N ARG A 218 11.30 14.50 14.31
CA ARG A 218 12.11 14.58 13.06
C ARG A 218 13.19 15.66 13.16
N GLY A 219 12.84 16.81 13.75
CA GLY A 219 13.78 17.90 14.01
C GLY A 219 14.86 17.54 15.03
N ALA A 220 14.50 16.82 16.10
CA ALA A 220 15.41 16.42 17.17
C ALA A 220 16.42 15.37 16.69
N LEU A 221 15.93 14.30 16.02
CA LEU A 221 16.80 13.29 15.40
C LEU A 221 17.77 13.92 14.39
N ARG A 222 17.29 14.85 13.55
CA ARG A 222 18.14 15.56 12.60
C ARG A 222 19.21 16.40 13.30
N ARG A 223 18.83 17.22 14.31
CA ARG A 223 19.79 18.03 15.09
C ARG A 223 20.85 17.15 15.77
N PHE A 224 20.46 16.04 16.37
CA PHE A 224 21.39 15.10 17.00
C PHE A 224 22.36 14.48 15.99
N ALA A 225 21.85 13.96 14.88
CA ALA A 225 22.67 13.31 13.85
C ALA A 225 23.63 14.30 13.16
N GLU A 226 23.17 15.51 12.85
CA GLU A 226 23.98 16.58 12.25
C GLU A 226 25.05 17.10 13.22
N ALA A 227 24.71 17.29 14.50
CA ALA A 227 25.68 17.77 15.51
C ALA A 227 26.71 16.70 15.91
N SER A 228 26.35 15.41 15.82
CA SER A 228 27.25 14.27 16.09
C SER A 228 27.99 13.78 14.85
N ASP A 229 27.70 14.33 13.66
CA ASP A 229 28.23 13.93 12.36
C ASP A 229 28.06 12.44 11.98
N ILE A 230 26.99 11.79 12.45
CA ILE A 230 26.73 10.35 12.25
C ILE A 230 25.87 10.11 11.00
N PRO A 231 26.25 9.23 10.05
CA PRO A 231 25.44 8.96 8.86
C PRO A 231 24.09 8.32 9.20
N VAL A 232 23.06 8.68 8.42
CA VAL A 232 21.65 8.30 8.65
C VAL A 232 21.07 7.55 7.46
N LEU A 233 20.48 6.37 7.70
CA LEU A 233 19.71 5.60 6.71
C LEU A 233 18.23 5.51 7.06
N ALA A 234 17.38 5.68 6.05
CA ALA A 234 15.96 5.36 6.14
C ALA A 234 15.71 3.85 5.99
N SER A 235 14.86 3.27 6.84
CA SER A 235 14.30 1.94 6.61
C SER A 235 13.35 1.95 5.41
N PHE A 236 13.22 0.81 4.73
CA PHE A 236 12.32 0.61 3.60
C PHE A 236 10.91 1.18 3.85
N ARG A 237 10.50 2.13 3.00
CA ARG A 237 9.21 2.86 3.00
C ARG A 237 9.00 3.92 4.09
N TYR A 238 10.08 4.43 4.68
CA TYR A 238 10.07 5.58 5.59
C TYR A 238 11.02 6.71 5.12
N GLN A 239 11.37 6.75 3.83
CA GLN A 239 12.33 7.73 3.26
C GLN A 239 11.91 9.20 3.41
N ASP A 240 10.66 9.47 3.81
CA ASP A 240 10.09 10.80 4.03
C ASP A 240 10.22 11.34 5.47
N GLN A 241 10.66 10.52 6.44
CA GLN A 241 10.76 10.96 7.84
C GLN A 241 12.09 11.69 8.16
N PHE A 242 13.00 11.83 7.20
CA PHE A 242 14.26 12.57 7.37
C PHE A 242 14.59 13.37 6.11
N ASP A 243 15.15 14.57 6.28
CA ASP A 243 15.45 15.46 5.17
C ASP A 243 16.66 14.95 4.35
N SER A 244 16.41 14.55 3.11
CA SER A 244 17.43 14.08 2.18
C SER A 244 18.46 15.16 1.79
N ALA A 245 18.18 16.44 2.05
CA ALA A 245 19.12 17.55 1.88
C ALA A 245 20.20 17.59 2.98
N SER A 246 19.91 17.08 4.18
CA SER A 246 20.83 17.02 5.32
C SER A 246 22.20 16.41 4.96
N PRO A 247 23.33 16.96 5.45
CA PRO A 247 24.67 16.48 5.12
C PRO A 247 24.94 15.04 5.59
N VAL A 248 24.21 14.55 6.60
CA VAL A 248 24.38 13.21 7.17
C VAL A 248 23.48 12.14 6.53
N PHE A 249 22.51 12.50 5.68
CA PHE A 249 21.61 11.51 5.07
C PHE A 249 22.33 10.68 3.99
N ALA A 250 22.37 9.36 4.18
CA ALA A 250 23.12 8.40 3.36
C ALA A 250 22.23 7.48 2.49
N GLY A 251 20.91 7.76 2.41
CA GLY A 251 19.97 7.02 1.56
C GLY A 251 19.08 6.04 2.33
N ASP A 252 18.67 4.96 1.66
CA ASP A 252 17.67 4.02 2.18
C ASP A 252 18.09 2.54 2.11
N ALA A 253 17.73 1.81 3.16
CA ALA A 253 17.92 0.37 3.28
C ALA A 253 16.65 -0.36 2.81
N GLY A 254 16.56 -0.57 1.49
CA GLY A 254 15.39 -1.15 0.83
C GLY A 254 15.69 -1.90 -0.47
N VAL A 255 14.64 -2.24 -1.22
CA VAL A 255 14.69 -3.14 -2.39
C VAL A 255 15.80 -2.78 -3.39
N GLY A 256 16.69 -3.74 -3.61
CA GLY A 256 17.83 -3.64 -4.53
C GLY A 256 18.98 -2.76 -4.05
N MET A 257 19.07 -2.52 -2.74
CA MET A 257 20.06 -1.69 -2.03
C MET A 257 21.45 -1.63 -2.70
N PRO A 258 22.04 -0.43 -2.91
CA PRO A 258 23.40 -0.29 -3.45
C PRO A 258 24.45 -1.07 -2.64
N ALA A 259 25.49 -1.57 -3.30
CA ALA A 259 26.58 -2.29 -2.64
C ALA A 259 27.32 -1.43 -1.59
N THR A 260 27.36 -0.12 -1.80
CA THR A 260 27.89 0.87 -0.85
C THR A 260 27.01 0.99 0.40
N THR A 261 25.68 1.08 0.26
CA THR A 261 24.73 1.05 1.39
C THR A 261 24.74 -0.29 2.14
N LYS A 262 24.93 -1.42 1.43
CA LYS A 262 25.12 -2.74 2.07
C LYS A 262 26.42 -2.78 2.89
N ALA A 263 27.50 -2.20 2.37
CA ALA A 263 28.76 -2.05 3.10
C ALA A 263 28.60 -1.11 4.30
N LEU A 264 27.88 0.00 4.16
CA LEU A 264 27.61 0.96 5.24
C LEU A 264 26.93 0.30 6.44
N ILE A 265 25.96 -0.61 6.22
CA ILE A 265 25.28 -1.36 7.30
C ILE A 265 26.21 -2.43 7.91
N ARG A 266 26.86 -3.25 7.07
CA ARG A 266 27.67 -4.39 7.50
C ARG A 266 28.98 -3.97 8.17
N ASP A 267 29.60 -2.90 7.67
CA ASP A 267 30.96 -2.48 8.03
C ASP A 267 30.96 -1.35 9.09
N ALA A 268 29.77 -0.94 9.56
CA ALA A 268 29.55 -0.18 10.79
C ALA A 268 29.95 -1.01 12.03
N ASP A 269 30.24 -0.34 13.15
CA ASP A 269 30.55 -0.99 14.44
C ASP A 269 29.44 -0.80 15.49
N THR A 270 28.66 0.28 15.38
CA THR A 270 27.57 0.63 16.30
C THR A 270 26.36 1.12 15.50
N ILE A 271 25.16 0.59 15.80
CA ILE A 271 23.92 0.94 15.09
C ILE A 271 22.88 1.43 16.08
N LEU A 272 22.46 2.70 15.96
CA LEU A 272 21.28 3.23 16.63
C LEU A 272 20.04 2.95 15.77
N ALA A 273 19.20 2.03 16.23
CA ALA A 273 18.07 1.46 15.51
C ALA A 273 16.74 1.99 16.07
N LEU A 274 16.17 3.03 15.44
CA LEU A 274 15.00 3.77 15.90
C LEU A 274 13.73 3.33 15.16
N GLY A 275 12.80 2.65 15.85
CA GLY A 275 11.49 2.30 15.27
C GLY A 275 11.54 1.23 14.18
N ILE A 276 12.68 0.56 14.01
CA ILE A 276 12.89 -0.47 12.99
C ILE A 276 12.67 -1.88 13.53
N ARG A 277 12.37 -2.82 12.62
CA ARG A 277 12.07 -4.24 12.92
C ARG A 277 13.00 -5.22 12.18
N PHE A 278 14.09 -4.70 11.60
CA PHE A 278 15.09 -5.45 10.83
C PHE A 278 14.53 -6.46 9.80
N GLY A 279 13.51 -6.04 9.04
CA GLY A 279 12.87 -6.90 8.03
C GLY A 279 13.75 -7.17 6.80
N GLU A 280 13.50 -8.31 6.16
CA GLU A 280 14.19 -8.86 4.97
C GLU A 280 14.74 -7.83 3.97
N ASN A 281 13.93 -6.88 3.51
CA ASN A 281 14.31 -5.88 2.50
C ASN A 281 15.39 -4.88 2.97
N MET A 282 15.54 -4.70 4.28
CA MET A 282 16.52 -3.83 4.92
C MET A 282 17.77 -4.61 5.37
N THR A 283 17.65 -5.90 5.65
CA THR A 283 18.76 -6.77 6.05
C THR A 283 19.35 -7.60 4.88
N ASP A 284 18.91 -7.33 3.65
CA ASP A 284 19.26 -8.06 2.42
C ASP A 284 19.07 -9.58 2.56
N GLY A 285 17.90 -9.99 3.02
CA GLY A 285 17.62 -11.40 3.31
C GLY A 285 18.31 -11.90 4.59
N TYR A 286 18.43 -11.04 5.61
CA TYR A 286 19.11 -11.34 6.89
C TYR A 286 20.61 -11.67 6.73
N SER A 287 21.27 -11.11 5.72
CA SER A 287 22.67 -11.39 5.37
C SER A 287 23.67 -10.28 5.72
N LEU A 288 23.20 -9.05 6.03
CA LEU A 288 24.06 -7.93 6.41
C LEU A 288 24.50 -7.93 7.88
N LEU A 289 23.78 -8.65 8.73
CA LEU A 289 23.98 -8.73 10.19
C LEU A 289 23.88 -10.21 10.62
N GLU A 290 24.75 -10.65 11.53
CA GLU A 290 24.75 -12.03 12.03
C GLU A 290 23.55 -12.27 12.98
N VAL A 291 22.91 -13.45 12.88
CA VAL A 291 21.67 -13.81 13.60
C VAL A 291 21.97 -14.95 14.59
N PRO A 292 21.55 -14.86 15.88
CA PRO A 292 20.87 -13.75 16.52
C PRO A 292 21.81 -12.67 17.07
N GLU A 293 23.12 -12.92 17.10
CA GLU A 293 24.13 -12.03 17.68
C GLU A 293 24.83 -11.22 16.58
N PRO A 294 24.48 -9.93 16.36
CA PRO A 294 25.20 -9.09 15.42
C PRO A 294 26.59 -8.72 15.95
N ARG A 295 27.56 -8.50 15.05
CA ARG A 295 28.90 -8.02 15.43
C ARG A 295 28.89 -6.58 15.90
N GLN A 296 27.90 -5.82 15.44
CA GLN A 296 27.71 -4.41 15.73
C GLN A 296 27.06 -4.24 17.09
N LYS A 297 27.47 -3.20 17.84
CA LYS A 297 26.75 -2.77 19.04
C LYS A 297 25.39 -2.20 18.62
N VAL A 298 24.32 -2.97 18.76
CA VAL A 298 22.97 -2.52 18.35
C VAL A 298 22.25 -1.91 19.55
N ILE A 299 21.91 -0.63 19.45
CA ILE A 299 20.99 0.07 20.35
C ILE A 299 19.61 0.05 19.70
N HIS A 300 18.71 -0.83 20.15
CA HIS A 300 17.39 -1.04 19.53
C HIS A 300 16.30 -0.34 20.32
N VAL A 301 15.84 0.81 19.81
CA VAL A 301 14.75 1.60 20.38
C VAL A 301 13.45 1.28 19.66
N HIS A 302 12.46 0.74 20.38
CA HIS A 302 11.17 0.41 19.78
C HIS A 302 10.00 0.51 20.77
N VAL A 303 8.87 1.07 20.30
CA VAL A 303 7.64 1.35 21.08
C VAL A 303 6.90 0.08 21.58
N SER A 304 7.39 -1.10 21.21
CA SER A 304 6.93 -2.40 21.68
C SER A 304 8.12 -3.33 21.88
N ASP A 305 8.35 -3.65 23.15
CA ASP A 305 8.92 -4.91 23.67
C ASP A 305 9.01 -6.07 22.66
N ARG A 306 7.89 -6.46 22.04
CA ARG A 306 7.78 -7.65 21.16
C ARG A 306 8.57 -7.60 19.87
N GLU A 307 9.13 -6.44 19.48
CA GLU A 307 10.04 -6.34 18.32
C GLU A 307 11.52 -6.24 18.74
N ILE A 308 11.81 -5.95 20.02
CA ILE A 308 13.17 -5.91 20.57
C ILE A 308 13.66 -7.35 20.79
N GLY A 309 14.89 -7.68 20.41
CA GLY A 309 15.44 -9.04 20.54
C GLY A 309 14.82 -10.11 19.61
N LYS A 310 13.83 -9.74 18.79
CA LYS A 310 12.99 -10.64 17.98
C LYS A 310 13.74 -11.38 16.86
N VAL A 311 14.81 -10.79 16.35
CA VAL A 311 15.66 -11.34 15.27
C VAL A 311 17.13 -11.19 15.63
N TYR A 312 17.49 -9.99 16.10
CA TYR A 312 18.83 -9.63 16.57
C TYR A 312 18.74 -9.31 18.06
N ALA A 313 19.62 -9.92 18.87
CA ALA A 313 19.81 -9.56 20.26
C ALA A 313 20.57 -8.21 20.31
N PRO A 314 19.96 -7.13 20.85
CA PRO A 314 20.64 -5.84 20.92
C PRO A 314 21.66 -5.83 22.07
N THR A 315 22.67 -4.97 21.96
CA THR A 315 23.54 -4.61 23.09
C THR A 315 22.77 -3.80 24.14
N LEU A 316 21.88 -2.93 23.68
CA LEU A 316 20.95 -2.17 24.52
C LEU A 316 19.56 -2.15 23.88
N GLY A 317 18.57 -2.75 24.54
CA GLY A 317 17.17 -2.73 24.11
C GLY A 317 16.38 -1.67 24.88
N VAL A 318 15.89 -0.62 24.20
CA VAL A 318 15.14 0.47 24.84
C VAL A 318 13.67 0.39 24.46
N HIS A 319 12.81 -0.02 25.40
CA HIS A 319 11.36 0.00 25.22
C HIS A 319 10.82 1.43 25.38
N ALA A 320 11.00 2.23 24.33
CA ALA A 320 10.54 3.60 24.24
C ALA A 320 10.00 3.90 22.84
N ALA A 321 9.13 4.90 22.75
CA ALA A 321 8.69 5.46 21.48
C ALA A 321 9.89 6.15 20.79
N PRO A 322 10.19 5.87 19.51
CA PRO A 322 11.29 6.48 18.77
C PRO A 322 11.26 8.02 18.80
N GLU A 323 10.06 8.59 18.78
CA GLU A 323 9.82 10.03 18.88
C GLU A 323 10.23 10.61 20.24
N GLU A 324 9.90 9.94 21.36
CA GLU A 324 10.30 10.39 22.70
C GLU A 324 11.80 10.19 22.95
N PHE A 325 12.37 9.08 22.47
CA PHE A 325 13.82 8.87 22.52
C PHE A 325 14.56 9.94 21.70
N ALA A 326 14.07 10.28 20.50
CA ALA A 326 14.67 11.32 19.66
C ALA A 326 14.63 12.71 20.31
N ARG A 327 13.56 13.05 21.05
CA ARG A 327 13.50 14.30 21.84
C ARG A 327 14.43 14.27 23.07
N ALA A 328 14.67 13.10 23.65
CA ALA A 328 15.49 12.94 24.85
C ALA A 328 17.01 12.94 24.59
N LEU A 329 17.47 12.86 23.34
CA LEU A 329 18.90 12.91 22.98
C LEU A 329 19.51 14.29 23.27
N THR A 330 20.26 14.42 24.37
CA THR A 330 20.89 15.66 24.82
C THR A 330 22.34 15.81 24.36
N GLY A 331 22.59 16.78 23.47
CA GLY A 331 23.94 17.11 23.00
C GLY A 331 24.49 16.13 21.94
N PRO A 332 25.64 16.46 21.32
CA PRO A 332 26.30 15.57 20.36
C PRO A 332 27.22 14.56 21.06
N VAL A 333 27.42 13.41 20.42
CA VAL A 333 28.62 12.58 20.63
C VAL A 333 29.70 12.96 19.60
N THR A 334 30.97 12.69 19.87
CA THR A 334 32.07 13.09 18.97
C THR A 334 33.10 11.98 18.78
N GLY A 335 33.65 11.83 17.57
CA GLY A 335 34.63 10.78 17.31
C GLY A 335 35.23 10.80 15.89
N PRO A 336 36.03 9.78 15.54
CA PRO A 336 36.89 9.79 14.34
C PRO A 336 36.14 9.51 13.01
N TRP A 337 34.81 9.58 12.99
CA TRP A 337 33.96 9.08 11.91
C TRP A 337 33.57 10.10 10.82
N ALA A 338 34.11 11.32 10.82
CA ALA A 338 33.77 12.34 9.81
C ALA A 338 33.99 11.83 8.37
N ALA A 339 35.12 11.16 8.10
CA ALA A 339 35.42 10.55 6.80
C ALA A 339 34.47 9.38 6.43
N TRP A 340 33.91 8.68 7.43
CA TRP A 340 32.92 7.62 7.26
C TRP A 340 31.57 8.23 6.83
N ARG A 341 31.12 9.30 7.49
CA ARG A 341 29.93 10.08 7.09
C ARG A 341 30.10 10.71 5.70
N GLU A 342 31.26 11.28 5.41
CA GLU A 342 31.56 11.88 4.10
C GLU A 342 31.51 10.86 2.97
N THR A 343 32.10 9.68 3.18
CA THR A 343 32.03 8.58 2.21
C THR A 343 30.59 8.13 1.99
N ALA A 344 29.83 7.91 3.06
CA ALA A 344 28.41 7.50 3.00
C ALA A 344 27.54 8.53 2.23
N ARG A 345 27.74 9.83 2.49
CA ARG A 345 27.04 10.92 1.78
C ARG A 345 27.47 11.03 0.32
N ALA A 346 28.75 10.88 0.03
CA ALA A 346 29.30 10.94 -1.33
C ALA A 346 28.82 9.75 -2.20
N ASP A 347 28.69 8.56 -1.63
CA ASP A 347 28.14 7.39 -2.32
C ASP A 347 26.63 7.53 -2.58
N TYR A 348 25.86 8.07 -1.62
CA TYR A 348 24.45 8.36 -1.82
C TYR A 348 24.21 9.37 -2.96
N LEU A 349 24.87 10.52 -2.91
CA LEU A 349 24.77 11.54 -3.96
C LEU A 349 25.33 11.02 -5.29
N GLY A 350 26.46 10.29 -5.25
CA GLY A 350 27.06 9.65 -6.41
C GLY A 350 26.14 8.64 -7.09
N PHE A 351 25.29 7.92 -6.35
CA PHE A 351 24.30 7.01 -6.93
C PHE A 351 23.18 7.76 -7.68
N ILE A 352 22.79 8.95 -7.19
CA ILE A 352 21.76 9.79 -7.82
C ILE A 352 22.32 10.51 -9.04
N ASP A 353 23.44 11.22 -8.88
CA ASP A 353 23.95 12.18 -9.86
C ASP A 353 24.75 11.53 -10.99
N ARG A 354 25.20 10.27 -10.81
CA ARG A 354 25.93 9.48 -11.83
C ARG A 354 25.08 8.36 -12.45
N ALA A 355 23.76 8.38 -12.23
CA ALA A 355 22.84 7.39 -12.78
C ALA A 355 22.86 7.43 -14.33
N PRO A 356 23.10 6.29 -15.01
CA PRO A 356 23.20 6.26 -16.46
C PRO A 356 21.84 6.49 -17.14
N ALA A 357 21.88 7.12 -18.31
CA ALA A 357 20.70 7.28 -19.17
C ALA A 357 20.04 5.93 -19.46
N GLN A 358 18.73 5.84 -19.30
CA GLN A 358 18.00 4.58 -19.30
C GLN A 358 17.79 4.05 -20.72
N PRO A 359 17.96 2.74 -20.98
CA PRO A 359 17.78 2.14 -22.30
C PRO A 359 16.27 2.05 -22.66
N GLY A 360 15.72 3.12 -23.23
CA GLY A 360 14.32 3.15 -23.66
C GLY A 360 13.91 4.48 -24.32
N PRO A 361 12.64 4.58 -24.77
CA PRO A 361 12.08 5.81 -25.34
C PRO A 361 11.55 6.79 -24.27
N VAL A 362 11.72 6.47 -22.98
CA VAL A 362 11.40 7.28 -21.81
C VAL A 362 12.50 7.02 -20.78
N ASP A 363 13.11 8.08 -20.25
CA ASP A 363 14.09 7.97 -19.18
C ASP A 363 13.46 8.33 -17.82
N MET A 364 13.31 7.33 -16.95
CA MET A 364 12.69 7.52 -15.63
C MET A 364 13.60 8.26 -14.63
N VAL A 365 14.91 8.31 -14.83
CA VAL A 365 15.84 9.14 -14.04
C VAL A 365 15.61 10.61 -14.42
N ALA A 366 15.56 10.91 -15.71
CA ALA A 366 15.27 12.26 -16.21
C ALA A 366 13.86 12.74 -15.82
N VAL A 367 12.87 11.85 -15.81
CA VAL A 367 11.51 12.12 -15.29
C VAL A 367 11.54 12.49 -13.81
N CYS A 368 12.24 11.72 -12.96
CA CYS A 368 12.32 12.01 -11.52
C CYS A 368 13.09 13.31 -11.24
N ALA A 369 14.16 13.59 -11.97
CA ALA A 369 14.88 14.86 -11.87
C ALA A 369 13.98 16.05 -12.27
N TRP A 370 13.28 15.95 -13.41
CA TRP A 370 12.36 17.00 -13.88
C TRP A 370 11.21 17.29 -12.91
N LEU A 371 10.69 16.24 -12.25
CA LEU A 371 9.68 16.35 -11.18
C LEU A 371 10.26 17.04 -9.94
N ARG A 372 11.42 16.58 -9.46
CA ARG A 372 12.14 17.13 -8.29
C ARG A 372 12.50 18.61 -8.46
N GLU A 373 12.74 19.08 -9.68
CA GLU A 373 12.96 20.50 -10.02
C GLU A 373 11.71 21.38 -9.92
N ARG A 374 10.49 20.81 -9.90
CA ARG A 374 9.21 21.55 -10.10
C ARG A 374 8.16 21.30 -9.03
N LEU A 375 8.34 20.31 -8.18
CA LEU A 375 7.46 20.07 -7.05
C LEU A 375 7.80 21.02 -5.92
N ALA A 376 6.84 21.85 -5.55
CA ALA A 376 6.93 22.87 -4.52
C ALA A 376 5.70 22.80 -3.61
N GLY A 377 5.83 23.25 -2.37
CA GLY A 377 4.78 23.08 -1.34
C GLY A 377 4.65 21.62 -0.87
N GLU A 378 3.52 21.31 -0.24
CA GLU A 378 3.25 19.95 0.27
C GLU A 378 3.10 18.96 -0.91
N THR A 379 3.88 17.88 -0.89
CA THR A 379 3.89 16.86 -1.95
C THR A 379 3.82 15.45 -1.37
N ILE A 380 2.83 14.67 -1.76
CA ILE A 380 2.67 13.28 -1.31
C ILE A 380 2.92 12.35 -2.49
N LEU A 381 3.97 11.54 -2.37
CA LEU A 381 4.27 10.48 -3.33
C LEU A 381 3.61 9.19 -2.87
N THR A 382 2.96 8.48 -3.80
CA THR A 382 2.44 7.14 -3.53
C THR A 382 2.94 6.14 -4.56
N ASN A 383 3.04 4.86 -4.18
CA ASN A 383 3.29 3.76 -5.11
C ASN A 383 2.84 2.42 -4.51
N GLY A 384 2.46 1.48 -5.38
CA GLY A 384 2.27 0.08 -5.01
C GLY A 384 3.60 -0.68 -4.99
N ALA A 385 3.68 -1.79 -5.72
CA ALA A 385 4.84 -2.67 -5.68
C ALA A 385 5.30 -3.20 -7.06
N GLY A 386 6.60 -3.16 -7.29
CA GLY A 386 7.24 -3.62 -8.53
C GLY A 386 8.56 -2.89 -8.77
N ASN A 387 9.33 -3.31 -9.78
CA ASN A 387 10.63 -2.70 -10.11
C ASN A 387 10.53 -1.19 -10.42
N PHE A 388 9.36 -0.71 -10.85
CA PHE A 388 9.09 0.71 -11.07
C PHE A 388 9.24 1.57 -9.81
N THR A 389 9.14 1.00 -8.59
CA THR A 389 9.29 1.75 -7.34
C THR A 389 10.74 2.16 -7.06
N VAL A 390 11.73 1.55 -7.73
CA VAL A 390 13.15 1.91 -7.60
C VAL A 390 13.40 3.35 -8.02
N TRP A 391 12.71 3.85 -9.06
CA TRP A 391 12.87 5.23 -9.51
C TRP A 391 12.38 6.28 -8.49
N PRO A 392 11.11 6.25 -8.00
CA PRO A 392 10.65 7.19 -7.00
C PRO A 392 11.38 7.05 -5.66
N THR A 393 11.78 5.84 -5.25
CA THR A 393 12.54 5.65 -3.99
C THR A 393 13.95 6.24 -4.05
N ARG A 394 14.66 6.21 -5.18
CA ARG A 394 16.07 6.65 -5.25
C ARG A 394 16.30 8.04 -5.82
N PHE A 395 15.50 8.50 -6.77
CA PHE A 395 15.78 9.74 -7.49
C PHE A 395 14.97 10.95 -6.99
N PHE A 396 13.97 10.73 -6.13
CA PHE A 396 13.45 11.78 -5.28
C PHE A 396 14.33 11.96 -4.05
N ARG A 397 14.43 13.21 -3.60
CA ARG A 397 15.06 13.60 -2.35
C ARG A 397 13.92 14.19 -1.51
N PHE A 398 13.55 13.53 -0.43
CA PHE A 398 12.43 13.94 0.40
C PHE A 398 12.85 15.13 1.27
N GLY A 399 12.15 16.26 1.14
CA GLY A 399 12.28 17.42 2.02
C GLY A 399 11.17 17.48 3.07
N PRO A 400 11.18 18.46 4.00
CA PRO A 400 10.27 18.50 5.15
C PRO A 400 8.78 18.54 4.80
N GLY A 401 8.41 19.11 3.65
CA GLY A 401 7.05 19.14 3.11
C GLY A 401 6.65 17.94 2.25
N MET A 402 7.47 16.87 2.20
CA MET A 402 7.17 15.67 1.40
C MET A 402 6.73 14.50 2.28
N ARG A 403 5.80 13.67 1.78
CA ARG A 403 5.39 12.41 2.43
C ARG A 403 5.37 11.24 1.45
N LEU A 404 5.50 10.02 1.97
CA LEU A 404 5.56 8.78 1.19
C LEU A 404 4.55 7.74 1.67
N LEU A 405 3.55 7.45 0.84
CA LEU A 405 2.63 6.34 1.07
C LEU A 405 2.96 5.19 0.12
N ALA A 406 3.75 4.24 0.61
CA ALA A 406 4.08 3.01 -0.10
C ALA A 406 4.17 1.84 0.89
N PRO A 407 3.78 0.60 0.50
CA PRO A 407 3.64 -0.51 1.42
C PRO A 407 4.97 -1.26 1.65
N GLN A 408 5.28 -1.60 2.90
CA GLN A 408 6.33 -2.59 3.24
C GLN A 408 5.93 -4.00 2.81
N SER A 409 4.64 -4.34 2.84
CA SER A 409 4.09 -5.65 2.49
C SER A 409 4.27 -6.07 1.02
N GLY A 410 4.83 -5.20 0.17
CA GLY A 410 4.93 -5.45 -1.28
C GLY A 410 3.56 -5.54 -1.98
N ALA A 411 2.50 -5.01 -1.37
CA ALA A 411 1.15 -5.06 -1.91
C ALA A 411 1.03 -4.27 -3.23
N MET A 412 0.76 -4.97 -4.33
CA MET A 412 0.42 -4.36 -5.61
C MET A 412 -0.95 -3.69 -5.53
N GLY A 413 -1.12 -2.57 -6.25
CA GLY A 413 -2.37 -1.81 -6.28
C GLY A 413 -2.57 -0.82 -5.14
N TYR A 414 -1.67 -0.74 -4.14
CA TYR A 414 -1.80 0.21 -3.04
C TYR A 414 -1.78 1.69 -3.49
N GLY A 415 -1.01 2.02 -4.53
CA GLY A 415 -0.67 3.40 -4.89
C GLY A 415 -1.85 4.31 -5.23
N ILE A 416 -2.81 3.84 -6.05
CA ILE A 416 -3.96 4.64 -6.49
C ILE A 416 -4.93 4.92 -5.31
N PRO A 417 -5.39 3.92 -4.54
CA PRO A 417 -6.10 4.13 -3.28
C PRO A 417 -5.39 5.08 -2.32
N ALA A 418 -4.08 4.89 -2.09
CA ALA A 418 -3.32 5.74 -1.19
C ALA A 418 -3.25 7.20 -1.65
N ALA A 419 -3.19 7.45 -2.96
CA ALA A 419 -3.25 8.81 -3.51
C ALA A 419 -4.64 9.44 -3.32
N ILE A 420 -5.71 8.66 -3.44
CA ILE A 420 -7.08 9.14 -3.22
C ILE A 420 -7.26 9.55 -1.76
N ALA A 421 -6.90 8.68 -0.82
CA ALA A 421 -6.91 9.00 0.61
C ALA A 421 -6.06 10.26 0.90
N ALA A 422 -4.81 10.30 0.44
CA ALA A 422 -3.91 11.43 0.64
C ALA A 422 -4.46 12.78 0.12
N LYS A 423 -5.12 12.78 -1.05
CA LYS A 423 -5.69 14.01 -1.63
C LYS A 423 -6.98 14.46 -0.92
N LEU A 424 -7.67 13.55 -0.25
CA LEU A 424 -8.82 13.86 0.61
C LEU A 424 -8.40 14.33 2.02
N GLU A 425 -7.24 13.86 2.53
CA GLU A 425 -6.63 14.38 3.76
C GLU A 425 -5.89 15.70 3.57
N ARG A 426 -5.35 15.95 2.38
CA ARG A 426 -4.62 17.18 2.01
C ARG A 426 -5.12 17.72 0.65
N PRO A 427 -6.26 18.43 0.63
CA PRO A 427 -6.84 18.99 -0.60
C PRO A 427 -5.89 19.89 -1.40
N GLU A 428 -4.96 20.58 -0.74
CA GLU A 428 -4.00 21.48 -1.40
C GLU A 428 -2.69 20.78 -1.85
N ALA A 429 -2.36 19.62 -1.30
CA ALA A 429 -1.08 18.95 -1.59
C ALA A 429 -1.01 18.43 -3.04
N THR A 430 0.19 18.43 -3.62
CA THR A 430 0.44 17.77 -4.91
C THR A 430 0.60 16.27 -4.69
N VAL A 431 -0.40 15.48 -5.06
CA VAL A 431 -0.41 14.02 -4.85
C VAL A 431 -0.12 13.27 -6.15
N ILE A 432 0.99 12.52 -6.18
CA ILE A 432 1.47 11.78 -7.35
C ILE A 432 1.60 10.30 -7.02
N CYS A 433 0.75 9.49 -7.66
CA CYS A 433 0.90 8.04 -7.69
C CYS A 433 1.85 7.64 -8.82
N VAL A 434 2.98 7.03 -8.50
CA VAL A 434 3.80 6.29 -9.47
C VAL A 434 3.37 4.83 -9.42
N ALA A 435 2.92 4.28 -10.56
CA ALA A 435 2.42 2.91 -10.65
C ALA A 435 3.01 2.20 -11.88
N GLY A 436 3.31 0.90 -11.75
CA GLY A 436 3.47 0.02 -12.90
C GLY A 436 2.15 -0.19 -13.63
N ASP A 437 2.20 -0.73 -14.84
CA ASP A 437 0.99 -1.11 -15.57
C ASP A 437 0.20 -2.26 -14.91
N GLY A 438 0.89 -3.33 -14.48
CA GLY A 438 0.28 -4.41 -13.70
C GLY A 438 -0.20 -3.96 -12.33
N ASP A 439 0.52 -3.04 -11.68
CA ASP A 439 0.16 -2.44 -10.39
C ASP A 439 -1.13 -1.58 -10.50
N CYS A 440 -1.20 -0.74 -11.54
CA CYS A 440 -2.37 0.08 -11.90
C CYS A 440 -3.61 -0.78 -12.21
N GLN A 441 -3.44 -1.99 -12.77
CA GLN A 441 -4.57 -2.87 -13.12
C GLN A 441 -5.22 -3.59 -11.93
N MET A 442 -4.60 -3.60 -10.75
CA MET A 442 -5.21 -4.17 -9.54
C MET A 442 -6.33 -3.29 -8.95
N THR A 443 -6.16 -1.96 -9.01
CA THR A 443 -7.03 -1.00 -8.30
C THR A 443 -7.43 0.22 -9.12
N GLY A 444 -7.06 0.29 -10.41
CA GLY A 444 -7.36 1.44 -11.27
C GLY A 444 -8.86 1.75 -11.46
N GLN A 445 -9.75 0.82 -11.09
CA GLN A 445 -11.20 1.07 -10.95
C GLN A 445 -11.50 2.19 -9.94
N GLU A 446 -10.67 2.38 -8.92
CA GLU A 446 -10.81 3.46 -7.94
C GLU A 446 -10.56 4.86 -8.55
N LEU A 447 -10.14 4.98 -9.81
CA LEU A 447 -10.21 6.26 -10.54
C LEU A 447 -11.65 6.78 -10.67
N ALA A 448 -12.66 5.91 -10.67
CA ALA A 448 -14.06 6.31 -10.58
C ALA A 448 -14.41 6.85 -9.18
N THR A 449 -13.86 6.27 -8.12
CA THR A 449 -13.96 6.77 -6.74
C THR A 449 -13.27 8.12 -6.58
N ALA A 450 -12.07 8.28 -7.15
CA ALA A 450 -11.36 9.55 -7.21
C ALA A 450 -12.22 10.65 -7.84
N ARG A 451 -12.89 10.34 -8.97
CA ARG A 451 -13.84 11.27 -9.59
C ARG A 451 -15.06 11.54 -8.72
N GLN A 452 -15.64 10.53 -8.05
CA GLN A 452 -16.82 10.73 -7.22
C GLN A 452 -16.51 11.60 -5.99
N ALA A 453 -15.39 11.36 -5.32
CA ALA A 453 -14.96 12.10 -4.12
C ALA A 453 -14.20 13.41 -4.42
N GLY A 454 -14.01 13.79 -5.69
CA GLY A 454 -13.29 15.01 -6.07
C GLY A 454 -11.77 14.97 -5.88
N ALA A 455 -11.18 13.79 -5.59
CA ALA A 455 -9.76 13.60 -5.34
C ALA A 455 -8.92 13.81 -6.61
N ALA A 456 -8.46 15.04 -6.84
CA ALA A 456 -7.65 15.46 -7.98
C ALA A 456 -6.19 14.94 -7.91
N VAL A 457 -6.02 13.62 -8.07
CA VAL A 457 -4.72 12.94 -8.08
C VAL A 457 -4.04 12.97 -9.45
N ILE A 458 -2.70 12.91 -9.46
CA ILE A 458 -1.89 12.67 -10.67
C ILE A 458 -1.45 11.20 -10.66
N VAL A 459 -1.68 10.47 -11.74
CA VAL A 459 -1.20 9.07 -11.89
C VAL A 459 -0.19 8.97 -13.03
N LEU A 460 1.00 8.46 -12.69
CA LEU A 460 2.14 8.24 -13.58
C LEU A 460 2.27 6.74 -13.85
N VAL A 461 1.67 6.25 -14.95
CA VAL A 461 1.73 4.83 -15.31
C VAL A 461 3.00 4.53 -16.11
N VAL A 462 3.88 3.73 -15.50
CA VAL A 462 5.14 3.22 -16.05
C VAL A 462 4.84 1.87 -16.73
N ASN A 463 4.40 1.93 -18.00
CA ASN A 463 3.96 0.76 -18.76
C ASN A 463 5.12 0.15 -19.56
N ASN A 464 5.33 -1.15 -19.39
CA ASN A 464 6.36 -1.95 -20.08
C ASN A 464 5.80 -3.27 -20.67
N GLY A 465 4.55 -3.62 -20.37
CA GLY A 465 3.91 -4.87 -20.77
C GLY A 465 4.34 -6.08 -19.95
N THR A 466 4.86 -5.92 -18.73
CA THR A 466 5.39 -7.04 -17.95
C THR A 466 5.43 -6.83 -16.42
N TYR A 467 5.22 -7.91 -15.66
CA TYR A 467 5.54 -7.99 -14.22
C TYR A 467 7.06 -7.95 -14.00
N GLY A 468 7.65 -6.77 -14.16
CA GLY A 468 9.09 -6.57 -14.39
C GLY A 468 10.02 -7.10 -13.29
N THR A 469 9.60 -7.12 -12.01
CA THR A 469 10.38 -7.75 -10.93
C THR A 469 10.50 -9.26 -11.15
N ILE A 470 9.36 -9.91 -11.39
CA ILE A 470 9.29 -11.36 -11.61
C ILE A 470 10.02 -11.73 -12.90
N ARG A 471 9.91 -10.90 -13.96
CA ARG A 471 10.68 -11.05 -15.19
C ARG A 471 12.19 -11.01 -14.94
N ALA A 472 12.69 -10.04 -14.19
CA ALA A 472 14.11 -9.92 -13.86
C ALA A 472 14.62 -11.08 -12.98
N HIS A 473 13.77 -11.67 -12.14
CA HIS A 473 14.13 -12.89 -11.40
C HIS A 473 14.14 -14.13 -12.32
N GLN A 474 13.17 -14.27 -13.23
CA GLN A 474 13.20 -15.34 -14.24
C GLN A 474 14.44 -15.25 -15.15
N GLU A 475 14.83 -14.06 -15.58
CA GLU A 475 16.04 -13.85 -16.40
C GLU A 475 17.34 -14.20 -15.65
N ARG A 476 17.33 -14.16 -14.32
CA ARG A 476 18.49 -14.49 -13.47
C ARG A 476 18.56 -15.98 -13.13
N GLU A 477 17.48 -16.56 -12.62
CA GLU A 477 17.44 -17.95 -12.15
C GLU A 477 17.16 -18.97 -13.27
N PHE A 478 16.37 -18.57 -14.26
CA PHE A 478 15.84 -19.44 -15.32
C PHE A 478 15.99 -18.81 -16.72
N PRO A 479 17.20 -18.37 -17.13
CA PRO A 479 17.43 -17.47 -18.27
C PRO A 479 16.84 -17.93 -19.61
N ALA A 480 16.63 -19.24 -19.80
CA ALA A 480 16.03 -19.81 -21.00
C ALA A 480 14.49 -19.71 -21.06
N ARG A 481 13.80 -19.13 -20.06
CA ARG A 481 12.33 -19.14 -19.96
C ARG A 481 11.72 -17.76 -19.69
N VAL A 482 10.62 -17.50 -20.39
CA VAL A 482 9.61 -16.47 -20.06
C VAL A 482 8.35 -17.22 -19.66
N SER A 483 7.71 -16.87 -18.55
CA SER A 483 6.51 -17.60 -18.10
C SER A 483 5.59 -16.75 -17.23
N GLY A 484 4.39 -16.43 -17.73
CA GLY A 484 3.35 -15.74 -16.95
C GLY A 484 3.65 -14.27 -16.58
N THR A 485 4.71 -13.68 -17.13
CA THR A 485 5.15 -12.31 -16.81
C THR A 485 4.74 -11.26 -17.83
N GLU A 486 4.14 -11.62 -18.96
CA GLU A 486 3.71 -10.68 -20.01
C GLU A 486 2.28 -10.17 -19.74
N ILE A 487 2.01 -8.90 -20.02
CA ILE A 487 0.74 -8.21 -19.72
C ILE A 487 0.21 -7.51 -20.97
N VAL A 488 -1.03 -7.83 -21.37
CA VAL A 488 -1.75 -7.14 -22.45
C VAL A 488 -2.52 -5.97 -21.84
N ASN A 489 -1.92 -4.78 -21.92
CA ASN A 489 -2.44 -3.58 -21.27
C ASN A 489 -3.60 -2.90 -22.05
N PRO A 490 -4.60 -2.31 -21.35
CA PRO A 490 -5.58 -1.41 -21.96
C PRO A 490 -4.95 -0.08 -22.40
N ASP A 491 -5.67 0.72 -23.18
CA ASP A 491 -5.35 2.14 -23.34
C ASP A 491 -5.69 2.86 -22.01
N PHE A 492 -4.71 2.92 -21.10
CA PHE A 492 -4.85 3.58 -19.78
C PHE A 492 -5.43 5.00 -19.87
N ALA A 493 -5.14 5.74 -20.95
CA ALA A 493 -5.73 7.07 -21.13
C ALA A 493 -7.22 7.00 -21.51
N ALA A 494 -7.65 5.96 -22.22
CA ALA A 494 -9.07 5.71 -22.49
C ALA A 494 -9.81 5.23 -21.24
N TRP A 495 -9.19 4.37 -20.43
CA TRP A 495 -9.73 3.93 -19.14
C TRP A 495 -9.91 5.11 -18.17
N ALA A 496 -8.88 5.96 -18.03
CA ALA A 496 -8.98 7.19 -17.25
C ALA A 496 -10.13 8.10 -17.74
N ARG A 497 -10.26 8.30 -19.07
CA ARG A 497 -11.39 9.05 -19.66
C ARG A 497 -12.76 8.43 -19.39
N ALA A 498 -12.86 7.10 -19.29
CA ALA A 498 -14.11 6.41 -18.97
C ALA A 498 -14.52 6.59 -17.49
N CYS A 499 -13.56 6.81 -16.59
CA CYS A 499 -13.80 7.22 -15.21
C CYS A 499 -14.16 8.73 -15.08
N GLY A 500 -14.05 9.50 -16.17
CA GLY A 500 -14.32 10.94 -16.26
C GLY A 500 -13.20 11.71 -16.94
N ARG A 501 -13.36 13.03 -17.13
CA ARG A 501 -12.44 13.89 -17.92
C ARG A 501 -10.99 13.99 -17.39
N SER A 502 -10.15 13.01 -17.71
CA SER A 502 -8.69 13.11 -17.58
C SER A 502 -8.04 13.88 -18.75
N ARG A 503 -7.10 14.81 -18.50
CA ARG A 503 -6.14 15.26 -19.53
C ARG A 503 -5.15 14.13 -19.88
N ARG A 504 -4.60 14.12 -21.10
CA ARG A 504 -3.79 13.00 -21.66
C ARG A 504 -2.38 13.46 -22.06
N ALA A 505 -1.36 12.77 -21.56
CA ALA A 505 -0.02 12.77 -22.15
C ALA A 505 0.21 11.59 -23.10
N ARG A 506 1.04 11.77 -24.14
CA ARG A 506 1.80 10.68 -24.83
C ARG A 506 3.08 11.25 -25.44
N GLY A 507 4.20 10.52 -25.31
CA GLY A 507 5.44 10.78 -26.06
C GLY A 507 6.68 11.02 -25.17
N ALA A 508 7.86 10.71 -25.72
CA ALA A 508 9.16 10.93 -25.07
C ALA A 508 9.35 12.38 -24.62
N ASP A 509 10.04 12.59 -23.49
CA ASP A 509 10.47 13.85 -22.85
C ASP A 509 9.71 15.14 -23.20
N ARG A 510 9.91 15.68 -24.41
CA ARG A 510 9.23 16.89 -24.92
C ARG A 510 7.69 16.78 -24.96
N GLY A 511 7.14 15.57 -24.91
CA GLY A 511 5.72 15.29 -24.72
C GLY A 511 5.31 15.23 -23.24
N PHE A 512 6.12 14.57 -22.40
CA PHE A 512 5.91 14.48 -20.96
C PHE A 512 5.87 15.86 -20.28
N ARG A 513 6.91 16.69 -20.48
CA ARG A 513 7.09 17.98 -19.78
C ARG A 513 5.91 18.94 -20.02
N ARG A 514 5.52 19.14 -21.29
CA ARG A 514 4.35 19.95 -21.68
C ARG A 514 3.02 19.40 -21.18
N SER A 515 2.93 18.09 -20.97
CA SER A 515 1.71 17.50 -20.41
C SER A 515 1.57 17.80 -18.92
N LEU A 516 2.63 17.67 -18.11
CA LEU A 516 2.53 17.98 -16.67
C LEU A 516 2.29 19.47 -16.40
N GLN A 517 2.97 20.37 -17.13
CA GLN A 517 2.70 21.82 -17.07
C GLN A 517 1.21 22.14 -17.33
N THR A 518 0.56 21.41 -18.24
CA THR A 518 -0.88 21.57 -18.55
C THR A 518 -1.81 20.67 -17.73
N CYS A 519 -1.28 19.86 -16.80
CA CYS A 519 -2.04 18.90 -15.99
C CYS A 519 -2.07 19.22 -14.49
N GLY A 520 -1.12 19.99 -13.95
CA GLY A 520 -1.00 20.24 -12.50
C GLY A 520 -0.76 21.69 -12.09
N GLY A 521 -0.98 22.67 -12.96
CA GLY A 521 -0.72 24.09 -12.65
C GLY A 521 0.76 24.47 -12.49
N LEU A 522 1.67 23.51 -12.74
CA LEU A 522 3.13 23.65 -12.65
C LEU A 522 3.69 24.51 -13.79
N ALA A 523 3.31 25.79 -13.82
CA ALA A 523 3.89 26.81 -14.68
C ALA A 523 5.22 27.33 -14.09
N ASP A 524 6.13 27.76 -14.95
CA ASP A 524 7.49 28.14 -14.54
C ASP A 524 7.48 29.45 -13.71
N GLY A 525 7.86 29.37 -12.44
CA GLY A 525 8.32 30.52 -11.64
C GLY A 525 7.27 31.53 -11.14
N GLY A 526 5.98 31.18 -11.09
CA GLY A 526 4.91 32.05 -10.58
C GLY A 526 4.53 31.78 -9.11
N ALA A 527 4.64 32.77 -8.23
CA ALA A 527 4.16 32.65 -6.84
C ALA A 527 2.63 32.53 -6.78
N ALA A 528 2.13 31.60 -5.98
CA ALA A 528 0.69 31.42 -5.77
C ALA A 528 0.07 32.66 -5.12
N ARG A 529 -0.89 33.30 -5.79
CA ARG A 529 -1.70 34.37 -5.22
C ARG A 529 -2.99 33.78 -4.67
N THR A 530 -3.12 33.76 -3.35
CA THR A 530 -4.38 33.50 -2.66
C THR A 530 -5.40 34.61 -2.97
N GLY A 531 -6.65 34.22 -3.22
CA GLY A 531 -7.77 35.13 -3.39
C GLY A 531 -9.02 34.53 -2.75
N SER A 532 -9.30 34.93 -1.51
CA SER A 532 -10.50 34.55 -0.77
C SER A 532 -11.68 35.44 -1.15
N LEU A 533 -12.83 34.83 -1.42
CA LEU A 533 -14.13 35.50 -1.54
C LEU A 533 -15.18 34.68 -0.78
N GLU A 534 -15.77 35.29 0.24
CA GLU A 534 -16.98 34.79 0.91
C GLU A 534 -18.22 35.20 0.10
N GLY A 535 -19.33 34.47 0.21
CA GLY A 535 -20.59 34.94 -0.36
C GLY A 535 -21.75 33.94 -0.42
N GLY A 536 -22.70 34.11 0.51
CA GLY A 536 -24.14 33.88 0.27
C GLY A 536 -24.66 32.44 0.33
N THR A 537 -25.67 32.23 1.20
CA THR A 537 -26.61 31.11 1.12
C THR A 537 -27.90 31.50 0.39
N ASP A 538 -28.86 30.57 0.33
CA ASP A 538 -30.27 30.76 -0.04
C ASP A 538 -30.55 30.77 -1.57
N PRO A 539 -31.80 30.56 -2.03
CA PRO A 539 -32.23 29.17 -2.29
C PRO A 539 -32.80 28.95 -3.71
N ILE A 540 -32.98 27.68 -4.09
CA ILE A 540 -33.54 27.28 -5.39
C ILE A 540 -35.08 27.33 -5.39
N PRO A 541 -35.74 28.14 -6.24
CA PRO A 541 -37.19 28.08 -6.45
C PRO A 541 -37.57 27.08 -7.56
N HIS A 542 -38.80 26.54 -7.48
CA HIS A 542 -39.39 25.69 -8.52
C HIS A 542 -39.93 26.52 -9.70
N ALA A 543 -39.88 25.95 -10.91
CA ALA A 543 -40.75 26.31 -12.04
C ALA A 543 -40.98 25.09 -12.96
N GLU A 544 -42.19 24.94 -13.49
CA GLU A 544 -42.59 23.91 -14.47
C GLU A 544 -42.63 24.46 -15.92
N PRO A 545 -42.78 23.61 -16.97
CA PRO A 545 -42.38 23.95 -18.34
C PRO A 545 -43.51 24.46 -19.26
N ASP A 546 -43.11 24.98 -20.43
CA ASP A 546 -43.97 25.17 -21.62
C ASP A 546 -43.10 24.96 -22.91
N PRO A 547 -43.60 24.97 -24.18
CA PRO A 547 -43.42 23.79 -25.03
C PRO A 547 -42.95 24.08 -26.48
N GLY A 548 -42.85 23.01 -27.29
CA GLY A 548 -43.06 23.09 -28.75
C GLY A 548 -41.91 22.60 -29.64
N GLY A 549 -42.22 21.64 -30.52
CA GLY A 549 -41.40 21.27 -31.69
C GLY A 549 -40.17 20.38 -31.44
N GLY A 550 -40.01 19.20 -32.04
CA GLY A 550 -40.95 18.46 -32.88
C GLY A 550 -40.29 17.59 -33.96
N ALA A 551 -39.58 16.52 -33.59
CA ALA A 551 -39.12 15.48 -34.53
C ALA A 551 -38.72 14.17 -33.80
N GLY A 552 -39.71 13.38 -33.38
CA GLY A 552 -39.46 12.08 -32.73
C GLY A 552 -39.76 10.90 -33.65
N LEU A 553 -38.87 9.91 -33.70
CA LEU A 553 -39.20 8.56 -34.18
C LEU A 553 -39.21 7.59 -32.98
N THR A 554 -40.31 6.85 -32.85
CA THR A 554 -40.56 5.81 -31.83
C THR A 554 -39.70 4.55 -32.09
N VAL A 555 -39.54 3.57 -31.19
CA VAL A 555 -40.60 2.76 -30.52
C VAL A 555 -40.17 2.24 -29.13
N ARG A 556 -41.15 2.21 -28.21
CA ARG A 556 -41.22 1.27 -27.06
C ARG A 556 -42.51 0.43 -27.20
N PRO A 557 -42.51 -0.78 -26.66
CA PRO A 557 -43.57 -1.18 -25.71
C PRO A 557 -42.92 -1.54 -24.36
N ARG A 558 -43.28 -0.92 -23.22
CA ARG A 558 -44.55 -0.84 -22.46
C ARG A 558 -44.64 -1.92 -21.37
N ARG A 559 -45.12 -1.50 -20.19
CA ARG A 559 -45.24 -2.30 -18.95
C ARG A 559 -46.43 -3.26 -19.02
N LEU A 560 -46.40 -4.29 -18.17
CA LEU A 560 -47.60 -4.83 -17.53
C LEU A 560 -47.24 -5.33 -16.13
N ALA A 561 -48.09 -5.06 -15.13
CA ALA A 561 -47.89 -5.50 -13.75
C ALA A 561 -49.20 -5.44 -12.95
N ARG A 562 -49.69 -6.59 -12.43
CA ARG A 562 -50.49 -6.72 -11.19
C ARG A 562 -50.87 -8.18 -10.90
N ALA A 563 -50.92 -8.51 -9.61
CA ALA A 563 -51.52 -9.72 -9.00
C ALA A 563 -50.86 -11.06 -9.41
N LEU A 564 -50.86 -12.13 -8.59
CA LEU A 564 -51.75 -12.49 -7.47
C LEU A 564 -50.99 -12.98 -6.24
N SER A 565 -51.64 -12.88 -5.07
CA SER A 565 -51.40 -13.77 -3.92
C SER A 565 -52.43 -14.90 -3.93
N GLY A 566 -52.06 -16.10 -3.46
CA GLY A 566 -52.98 -17.23 -3.39
C GLY A 566 -52.25 -18.54 -3.06
N SER A 567 -52.63 -19.18 -1.96
CA SER A 567 -52.06 -20.45 -1.51
C SER A 567 -52.85 -21.64 -2.04
N SER A 568 -52.16 -22.73 -2.37
CA SER A 568 -52.76 -24.08 -2.31
C SER A 568 -51.67 -25.12 -2.06
N ARG A 569 -52.01 -26.15 -1.27
CA ARG A 569 -51.23 -27.39 -1.15
C ARG A 569 -51.97 -28.46 -1.94
N GLN A 570 -51.28 -29.28 -2.72
CA GLN A 570 -51.61 -30.71 -2.83
C GLN A 570 -50.47 -31.52 -3.47
N ASN A 571 -50.46 -32.82 -3.20
CA ASN A 571 -49.36 -33.73 -3.52
C ASN A 571 -49.52 -34.34 -4.92
N CYS A 572 -48.39 -34.63 -5.56
CA CYS A 572 -48.24 -35.85 -6.36
C CYS A 572 -46.80 -36.37 -6.22
N GLN A 573 -46.61 -37.69 -6.26
CA GLN A 573 -45.35 -38.38 -5.87
C GLN A 573 -44.65 -39.08 -7.07
N PRO A 574 -43.46 -39.70 -6.92
CA PRO A 574 -42.35 -39.43 -7.85
C PRO A 574 -42.06 -40.51 -8.89
N ALA A 575 -41.34 -40.12 -9.94
CA ALA A 575 -40.66 -41.02 -10.87
C ALA A 575 -39.31 -41.51 -10.30
N LYS A 576 -38.99 -42.79 -10.48
CA LYS A 576 -37.75 -43.44 -10.01
C LYS A 576 -36.80 -43.78 -11.17
N VAL A 577 -35.53 -43.39 -11.10
CA VAL A 577 -34.41 -44.13 -11.74
C VAL A 577 -33.19 -44.18 -10.80
N ARG A 578 -32.52 -45.33 -10.81
CA ARG A 578 -31.50 -45.87 -9.88
C ARG A 578 -30.13 -45.15 -9.96
N GLY A 579 -29.38 -45.09 -8.84
CA GLY A 579 -27.93 -44.75 -8.75
C GLY A 579 -27.06 -46.04 -8.68
N PRO A 580 -26.09 -46.20 -7.73
CA PRO A 580 -25.39 -45.21 -6.85
C PRO A 580 -23.87 -45.56 -6.54
N PHE A 581 -23.25 -44.90 -5.53
CA PHE A 581 -21.96 -45.22 -4.81
C PHE A 581 -20.59 -44.88 -5.51
N PRO A 582 -19.45 -44.75 -4.77
CA PRO A 582 -19.25 -44.02 -3.50
C PRO A 582 -17.88 -43.28 -3.32
N VAL A 583 -17.73 -42.61 -2.16
CA VAL A 583 -16.45 -42.14 -1.57
C VAL A 583 -16.05 -43.06 -0.39
N ALA A 584 -14.75 -43.27 -0.13
CA ALA A 584 -14.27 -43.90 1.11
C ALA A 584 -12.83 -43.48 1.48
N CYS A 585 -12.58 -43.25 2.78
CA CYS A 585 -11.25 -43.06 3.38
C CYS A 585 -10.92 -44.24 4.31
N ARG A 586 -9.64 -44.67 4.39
CA ARG A 586 -9.02 -45.16 5.65
C ARG A 586 -7.50 -45.35 5.55
N ALA A 587 -6.87 -45.50 6.71
CA ALA A 587 -5.43 -45.75 6.89
C ALA A 587 -5.23 -47.02 7.75
N LEU A 588 -3.97 -47.50 7.87
CA LEU A 588 -3.27 -48.01 9.09
C LEU A 588 -2.15 -49.05 8.76
N ARG A 589 -0.95 -48.84 9.35
CA ARG A 589 0.06 -49.78 9.95
C ARG A 589 0.29 -51.17 9.28
N HIS A 590 1.53 -51.68 9.09
CA HIS A 590 2.51 -52.03 10.15
C HIS A 590 3.96 -52.34 9.63
N HIS A 591 4.92 -52.43 10.57
CA HIS A 591 6.33 -52.92 10.50
C HIS A 591 6.49 -54.44 10.22
N PRO A 592 7.71 -55.10 10.20
CA PRO A 592 9.13 -54.62 10.26
C PRO A 592 10.13 -55.31 9.25
N GLY A 593 11.42 -54.90 9.25
CA GLY A 593 12.57 -55.73 8.76
C GLY A 593 13.80 -54.93 8.26
N ARG A 594 14.79 -54.58 9.10
CA ARG A 594 16.09 -55.28 9.29
C ARG A 594 16.98 -55.47 8.04
N GLY A 595 18.10 -54.73 7.96
CA GLY A 595 19.22 -55.03 7.03
C GLY A 595 20.30 -53.92 6.98
N ALA A 596 21.53 -54.23 7.41
CA ALA A 596 22.76 -53.40 7.34
C ALA A 596 23.99 -54.33 7.50
N PRO A 597 25.27 -53.91 7.33
CA PRO A 597 25.82 -52.58 6.99
C PRO A 597 26.89 -52.63 5.85
N ALA A 598 27.89 -51.72 5.89
CA ALA A 598 29.20 -51.73 5.19
C ALA A 598 29.24 -51.34 3.69
N SER A 599 30.31 -50.73 3.15
CA SER A 599 31.44 -49.97 3.78
C SER A 599 32.30 -49.20 2.74
N LEU A 600 32.90 -48.08 3.17
CA LEU A 600 34.20 -47.50 2.77
C LEU A 600 34.59 -47.37 1.27
N GLY A 601 34.87 -46.13 0.84
CA GLY A 601 35.61 -45.83 -0.40
C GLY A 601 36.08 -44.37 -0.43
N ASN A 602 37.39 -44.12 -0.35
CA ASN A 602 37.99 -42.79 -0.26
C ASN A 602 39.12 -42.65 -1.29
N THR A 603 39.20 -41.54 -2.06
CA THR A 603 40.44 -40.72 -2.21
C THR A 603 40.34 -39.56 -3.24
N ARG A 604 40.80 -38.39 -2.79
CA ARG A 604 41.71 -37.43 -3.46
C ARG A 604 41.29 -36.53 -4.65
N ASN A 605 41.44 -35.23 -4.35
CA ASN A 605 42.21 -34.21 -5.09
C ASN A 605 41.59 -33.49 -6.32
N GLY A 606 41.20 -32.23 -6.10
CA GLY A 606 41.10 -31.19 -7.12
C GLY A 606 40.98 -29.80 -6.47
N ALA A 607 42.04 -28.99 -6.50
CA ALA A 607 42.08 -27.68 -5.84
C ALA A 607 41.77 -26.53 -6.82
N PRO A 608 40.85 -25.58 -6.52
CA PRO A 608 40.60 -24.42 -7.36
C PRO A 608 41.68 -23.32 -7.18
N ARG A 609 42.03 -22.64 -8.27
CA ARG A 609 42.77 -21.36 -8.23
C ARG A 609 41.78 -20.19 -8.00
N PRO A 610 42.22 -19.05 -7.42
CA PRO A 610 41.34 -17.94 -7.10
C PRO A 610 40.85 -17.18 -8.36
N PRO A 611 39.58 -16.71 -8.41
CA PRO A 611 39.11 -15.83 -9.47
C PRO A 611 39.72 -14.42 -9.37
N SER A 612 40.35 -13.96 -10.44
CA SER A 612 40.87 -12.60 -10.55
C SER A 612 39.75 -11.58 -10.83
N ALA A 613 39.77 -10.47 -10.08
CA ALA A 613 39.12 -9.19 -10.41
C ALA A 613 37.63 -9.23 -10.85
N PHE A 614 36.72 -9.08 -9.87
CA PHE A 614 35.32 -8.75 -10.12
C PHE A 614 35.19 -7.42 -10.88
N ARG A 615 34.90 -7.47 -12.19
CA ARG A 615 34.38 -6.31 -12.94
C ARG A 615 32.88 -6.18 -12.67
N LEU A 616 32.41 -4.98 -12.32
CA LEU A 616 30.97 -4.69 -12.24
C LEU A 616 30.33 -4.87 -13.62
N GLN A 617 29.63 -5.98 -13.81
CA GLN A 617 28.85 -6.25 -15.01
C GLN A 617 27.44 -5.66 -14.85
N TRP A 618 27.28 -4.39 -15.26
CA TRP A 618 25.95 -3.82 -15.48
C TRP A 618 25.15 -4.74 -16.42
N LEU A 619 23.92 -5.09 -16.02
CA LEU A 619 23.00 -5.87 -16.83
C LEU A 619 22.77 -5.15 -18.17
N LYS A 620 23.25 -5.74 -19.27
CA LYS A 620 23.03 -5.20 -20.61
C LYS A 620 21.52 -5.25 -20.91
N GLY A 621 20.94 -4.08 -21.14
CA GLY A 621 19.50 -3.90 -21.03
C GLY A 621 18.66 -4.67 -22.04
N VAL A 622 17.51 -5.16 -21.57
CA VAL A 622 16.38 -5.52 -22.42
C VAL A 622 15.75 -4.21 -22.94
N ALA A 623 15.65 -4.08 -24.26
CA ALA A 623 15.09 -2.88 -24.91
C ALA A 623 13.54 -2.85 -24.86
N THR A 624 12.96 -2.97 -23.67
CA THR A 624 11.52 -2.94 -23.45
C THR A 624 10.97 -1.57 -23.87
N ARG A 625 9.84 -1.55 -24.61
CA ARG A 625 9.25 -0.30 -25.10
C ARG A 625 8.41 0.39 -24.02
N TRP A 626 9.09 0.94 -23.02
CA TRP A 626 8.48 1.77 -21.98
C TRP A 626 7.57 2.84 -22.59
N ARG A 627 6.32 2.93 -22.14
CA ARG A 627 5.40 4.02 -22.48
C ARG A 627 4.91 4.66 -21.21
N LEU A 628 4.90 5.98 -21.20
CA LEU A 628 4.42 6.75 -20.07
C LEU A 628 3.04 7.33 -20.38
N THR A 629 2.08 7.11 -19.48
CA THR A 629 0.73 7.68 -19.55
C THR A 629 0.44 8.46 -18.28
N LEU A 630 -0.02 9.70 -18.45
CA LEU A 630 -0.48 10.58 -17.39
C LEU A 630 -1.99 10.80 -17.50
N GLY A 631 -2.64 10.92 -16.34
CA GLY A 631 -3.97 11.48 -16.16
C GLY A 631 -4.00 12.48 -15.00
N SER A 632 -4.76 13.56 -15.14
CA SER A 632 -5.10 14.51 -14.07
C SER A 632 -6.42 15.22 -14.34
N TRP A 633 -6.89 16.00 -13.36
CA TRP A 633 -8.17 16.69 -13.31
C TRP A 633 -8.00 18.22 -13.17
N PRO A 634 -8.84 19.05 -13.83
CA PRO A 634 -8.84 20.50 -13.63
C PRO A 634 -9.82 20.95 -12.53
N GLN A 635 -9.50 22.06 -11.87
CA GLN A 635 -10.47 22.95 -11.20
C GLN A 635 -10.91 24.07 -12.17
N GLY A 636 -12.06 24.69 -11.90
CA GLY A 636 -12.43 26.01 -12.46
C GLY A 636 -13.01 26.02 -13.89
N GLU A 637 -13.88 27.00 -14.13
CA GLU A 637 -14.66 27.14 -15.37
C GLU A 637 -13.88 27.79 -16.54
N ALA A 638 -14.25 27.41 -17.77
CA ALA A 638 -14.13 28.27 -18.95
C ALA A 638 -14.98 27.70 -20.11
N THR A 639 -15.98 28.44 -20.57
CA THR A 639 -16.77 28.13 -21.77
C THR A 639 -16.16 28.78 -23.01
N TRP A 640 -15.81 28.00 -24.04
CA TRP A 640 -15.53 28.52 -25.38
C TRP A 640 -15.99 27.55 -26.47
N GLN A 641 -16.65 28.09 -27.49
CA GLN A 641 -17.01 27.40 -28.74
C GLN A 641 -15.82 27.41 -29.71
N SER A 642 -15.77 26.45 -30.63
CA SER A 642 -15.16 26.61 -31.98
C SER A 642 -15.44 25.39 -32.85
N ASP A 643 -15.43 25.60 -34.17
CA ASP A 643 -16.11 24.75 -35.14
C ASP A 643 -15.22 23.87 -36.02
N VAL A 644 -15.79 22.72 -36.40
CA VAL A 644 -15.81 22.13 -37.75
C VAL A 644 -14.48 21.90 -38.53
N HIS A 645 -14.11 20.61 -38.55
CA HIS A 645 -13.59 19.81 -39.68
C HIS A 645 -12.10 19.84 -40.12
N PRO A 646 -11.63 18.77 -40.85
CA PRO A 646 -10.22 18.41 -40.93
C PRO A 646 -9.60 18.33 -42.35
N GLY A 647 -8.29 18.55 -42.43
CA GLY A 647 -7.48 18.19 -43.61
C GLY A 647 -6.80 16.82 -43.44
N ALA A 648 -7.07 15.87 -44.35
CA ALA A 648 -6.47 14.54 -44.33
C ALA A 648 -5.54 14.32 -45.53
N ALA A 649 -4.32 13.82 -45.28
CA ALA A 649 -3.38 13.40 -46.33
C ALA A 649 -2.72 12.06 -45.96
N LYS A 650 -3.01 11.02 -46.74
CA LYS A 650 -2.27 9.74 -46.76
C LYS A 650 -1.53 9.62 -48.08
N LEU A 651 -0.25 9.21 -48.03
CA LEU A 651 0.47 8.70 -49.20
C LEU A 651 0.83 7.22 -49.03
N ARG A 652 1.03 6.54 -50.17
CA ARG A 652 1.08 5.07 -50.30
C ARG A 652 2.56 4.63 -50.41
N SER A 653 3.00 3.44 -49.96
CA SER A 653 2.77 2.11 -50.58
C SER A 653 3.81 1.11 -49.98
N ARG A 654 3.97 -0.18 -50.35
CA ARG A 654 3.39 -1.02 -51.42
C ARG A 654 3.26 -2.51 -50.97
N SER A 655 3.69 -3.44 -51.82
CA SER A 655 3.66 -4.93 -51.81
C SER A 655 5.04 -5.55 -51.43
N SER A 656 5.26 -6.86 -51.22
CA SER A 656 4.58 -8.07 -51.76
C SER A 656 4.85 -9.39 -50.99
N ARG A 657 3.91 -10.38 -51.10
CA ARG A 657 4.02 -11.88 -51.26
C ARG A 657 5.29 -12.60 -50.71
N GLY A 658 5.28 -13.75 -50.00
CA GLY A 658 4.41 -14.98 -49.95
C GLY A 658 5.25 -16.24 -50.35
N PRO A 659 4.88 -17.54 -50.11
CA PRO A 659 3.65 -18.13 -49.52
C PRO A 659 3.75 -19.41 -48.60
N THR A 660 2.68 -19.70 -47.84
CA THR A 660 2.00 -21.00 -47.47
C THR A 660 2.67 -22.39 -47.22
N CYS A 661 2.19 -23.06 -46.12
CA CYS A 661 1.74 -24.50 -45.99
C CYS A 661 2.75 -25.70 -46.00
N SER A 662 2.47 -26.92 -45.46
CA SER A 662 1.47 -27.45 -44.46
C SER A 662 1.62 -28.97 -44.17
N CYS A 663 1.32 -29.46 -42.95
CA CYS A 663 0.78 -30.81 -42.56
C CYS A 663 1.55 -32.13 -42.95
N LEU A 664 1.40 -33.34 -42.33
CA LEU A 664 0.89 -33.85 -41.03
C LEU A 664 1.65 -35.18 -40.61
N PRO A 665 1.10 -36.40 -40.31
CA PRO A 665 1.43 -37.20 -39.09
C PRO A 665 1.93 -38.65 -39.44
N PRO A 666 1.76 -39.79 -38.68
CA PRO A 666 1.28 -40.05 -37.30
C PRO A 666 1.98 -41.20 -36.46
N ARG A 667 1.51 -41.43 -35.20
CA ARG A 667 1.51 -42.72 -34.42
C ARG A 667 2.87 -43.33 -33.98
N SER A 668 3.01 -44.26 -33.00
CA SER A 668 2.25 -44.76 -31.80
C SER A 668 3.16 -45.77 -31.02
N PHE A 669 2.87 -46.51 -29.92
CA PHE A 669 1.69 -46.80 -29.07
C PHE A 669 2.14 -47.48 -27.73
N CYS A 670 1.42 -47.33 -26.59
CA CYS A 670 1.54 -48.10 -25.31
C CYS A 670 2.91 -48.08 -24.57
N ALA A 671 3.09 -48.45 -23.29
CA ALA A 671 2.27 -48.51 -22.04
C ALA A 671 3.31 -48.40 -20.85
N ALA A 672 3.02 -48.39 -19.53
CA ALA A 672 1.84 -48.70 -18.74
C ALA A 672 1.87 -47.96 -17.36
N THR A 673 0.94 -48.33 -16.48
CA THR A 673 0.85 -48.10 -15.02
C THR A 673 2.15 -48.46 -14.25
N THR A 674 2.42 -48.03 -12.99
CA THR A 674 1.54 -47.61 -11.87
C THR A 674 2.33 -46.88 -10.73
N SER A 675 1.63 -46.27 -9.75
CA SER A 675 1.96 -46.15 -8.30
C SER A 675 3.38 -45.73 -7.85
N SER A 676 3.60 -44.60 -7.17
CA SER A 676 3.37 -44.35 -5.71
C SER A 676 4.18 -45.27 -4.77
N SER A 677 4.75 -44.83 -3.63
CA SER A 677 4.86 -43.50 -2.99
C SER A 677 5.67 -43.61 -1.69
N SER A 678 6.15 -42.48 -1.14
CA SER A 678 6.56 -42.25 0.27
C SER A 678 7.74 -43.07 0.82
N THR A 679 8.46 -42.62 1.85
CA THR A 679 8.33 -41.34 2.60
C THR A 679 8.98 -40.18 1.87
#